data_AF-A0A916IC38-F1
#
_entry.id   AF-A0A916IC38-F1
#
_cell.length_a   1.000
_cell.length_b   1.000
_cell.length_c   1.000
_cell.angle_alpha   90.00
_cell.angle_beta   90.00
_cell.angle_gamma   90.00
#
_symmetry.space_group_name_H-M   'P 1'
#
loop_
_entity.id
_entity.type
_entity.pdbx_description
1 polymer ?
#
loop_
_entity_poly.entity_id
_entity_poly.type
_entity_poly.pdbx_seq_one_letter_code
_entity_poly.pdbx_strand_id
1 'polypeptide(L)'
;MYESHFGLTASPFQLNPDPSFYFDSKGHSNALAYLRYGAYQGEGFIVVTGEIGAGKTTLVRALLSELDSSKIVAGQVVSTQLEAGDLLRSILTAFGVQSSSSSKATLIASLEAFLTLVATRGQRALLIVDEAQNLNREAVEELRMLSNFQFGHHALLQSFLVGQPDLRRLLQSPSMEQLRQRVIASCHLGPLDAGETHAYIEHRLRHVGWQERPRFEPTVFDAIHRATGGIPRRINQLCNRLLLGAYLGNEDDITVALVDRVVDELRGEQGTPLPHATLPAPPATHGTGSARAAAGDVVRVQRTEGATLSRPVLCVASTTLDFLKARALAASLEVGPDALASVIVTPHERYEFGSDEPSLASFGQAALEVHLGAPREAGAESSAVMLSSFGELIAELAPRAVVVLGDSDAALMCSLAANHRGVPVMHAEGRARTLDARQPSALNGALIDRIASLTVTSRVSDHATLSREGIPAERVLRLGSLLSNVVHQFRSAAPAVEDIVERFGISPAIVRGTKGFGVATLRIADGQLPDERIVDLIGGLGDLPPLLWLVDGATDDAIRAAGLARAFEDAHVVLLPSLALPDAVALLSNSAFLLCDSDRHLADAAEALNVACLELGTAGSPTKALRKMVAGHPHRASGGPAWDGGPGRRIADRIRRWVPS
;
A
#
# COMPACT_ATOMS: atom_id res chain seq x y z
N MET A 1 15.09 -22.99 -20.53
CA MET A 1 14.17 -23.72 -21.43
C MET A 1 14.46 -23.41 -22.89
N TYR A 2 14.30 -22.16 -23.35
CA TYR A 2 14.68 -21.78 -24.72
C TYR A 2 16.20 -21.61 -24.89
N GLU A 3 16.94 -21.33 -23.80
CA GLU A 3 18.39 -21.13 -23.83
C GLU A 3 19.10 -22.37 -24.35
N SER A 4 18.76 -23.55 -23.82
CA SER A 4 19.31 -24.83 -24.29
C SER A 4 18.92 -25.17 -25.72
N HIS A 5 17.71 -24.79 -26.14
CA HIS A 5 17.22 -25.02 -27.51
C HIS A 5 17.99 -24.18 -28.54
N PHE A 6 18.32 -22.94 -28.21
CA PHE A 6 19.07 -22.02 -29.06
C PHE A 6 20.59 -22.03 -28.82
N GLY A 7 21.08 -22.87 -27.90
CA GLY A 7 22.51 -22.98 -27.60
C GLY A 7 23.10 -21.79 -26.83
N LEU A 8 22.27 -21.04 -26.10
CA LEU A 8 22.68 -19.89 -25.30
C LEU A 8 23.14 -20.34 -23.90
N THR A 9 24.17 -19.69 -23.37
CA THR A 9 24.74 -20.01 -22.05
C THR A 9 23.92 -19.43 -20.89
N ALA A 10 23.13 -18.39 -21.15
CA ALA A 10 22.23 -17.75 -20.19
C ALA A 10 21.10 -17.01 -20.94
N SER A 11 20.11 -16.51 -20.20
CA SER A 11 19.05 -15.68 -20.77
C SER A 11 19.59 -14.29 -21.17
N PRO A 12 19.52 -13.89 -22.46
CA PRO A 12 20.06 -12.61 -22.95
C PRO A 12 19.22 -11.40 -22.54
N PHE A 13 17.92 -11.59 -22.23
CA PHE A 13 16.95 -10.50 -22.04
C PHE A 13 16.35 -10.47 -20.63
N GLN A 14 17.19 -10.74 -19.62
CA GLN A 14 16.78 -10.60 -18.22
C GLN A 14 16.39 -9.16 -17.89
N LEU A 15 15.37 -9.03 -17.04
CA LEU A 15 14.87 -7.75 -16.52
C LEU A 15 15.72 -7.21 -15.36
N ASN A 16 16.41 -8.10 -14.65
CA ASN A 16 17.31 -7.70 -13.57
C ASN A 16 18.56 -7.04 -14.15
N PRO A 17 19.03 -5.92 -13.56
CA PRO A 17 20.21 -5.23 -14.04
C PRO A 17 21.49 -6.04 -13.74
N ASP A 18 22.09 -6.61 -14.79
CA ASP A 18 23.41 -7.25 -14.76
C ASP A 18 24.44 -6.33 -15.44
N PRO A 19 25.48 -5.86 -14.74
CA PRO A 19 26.53 -5.00 -15.29
C PRO A 19 27.26 -5.59 -16.50
N SER A 20 27.32 -6.92 -16.62
CA SER A 20 28.03 -7.58 -17.73
C SER A 20 27.33 -7.38 -19.09
N PHE A 21 26.05 -7.04 -19.09
CA PHE A 21 25.25 -6.73 -20.28
C PHE A 21 25.16 -5.22 -20.59
N TYR A 22 26.09 -4.42 -20.07
CA TYR A 22 26.14 -2.98 -20.33
C TYR A 22 26.43 -2.71 -21.80
N PHE A 23 25.50 -2.01 -22.46
CA PHE A 23 25.64 -1.56 -23.83
C PHE A 23 25.91 -0.06 -23.88
N ASP A 24 27.06 0.31 -24.44
CA ASP A 24 27.51 1.70 -24.56
C ASP A 24 26.85 2.38 -25.77
N SER A 25 25.58 2.77 -25.62
CA SER A 25 24.89 3.55 -26.66
C SER A 25 25.46 4.97 -26.74
N LYS A 26 25.30 5.67 -27.87
CA LYS A 26 25.77 7.06 -28.03
C LYS A 26 25.17 7.96 -26.96
N GLY A 27 23.90 7.74 -26.62
CA GLY A 27 23.21 8.43 -25.52
C GLY A 27 23.85 8.15 -24.16
N HIS A 28 24.22 6.90 -23.87
CA HIS A 28 24.89 6.51 -22.63
C HIS A 28 26.32 7.03 -22.55
N SER A 29 27.13 6.92 -23.60
CA SER A 29 28.51 7.42 -23.63
C SER A 29 28.55 8.93 -23.43
N ASN A 30 27.65 9.67 -24.10
CA ASN A 30 27.53 11.11 -23.92
C ASN A 30 27.10 11.47 -22.49
N ALA A 31 26.08 10.78 -21.96
CA ALA A 31 25.62 11.01 -20.59
C ALA A 31 26.73 10.71 -19.56
N LEU A 32 27.49 9.63 -19.74
CA LEU A 32 28.62 9.27 -18.88
C LEU A 32 29.75 10.30 -18.96
N ALA A 33 30.05 10.83 -20.15
CA ALA A 33 31.03 11.91 -20.32
C ALA A 33 30.61 13.18 -19.57
N TYR A 34 29.34 13.57 -19.64
CA TYR A 34 28.79 14.69 -18.86
C TYR A 34 28.86 14.44 -17.36
N LEU A 35 28.56 13.22 -16.91
CA LEU A 35 28.65 12.84 -15.50
C LEU A 35 30.09 12.85 -14.99
N ARG A 36 31.05 12.34 -15.77
CA ARG A 36 32.48 12.40 -15.47
C ARG A 36 32.96 13.85 -15.33
N TYR A 37 32.58 14.70 -16.29
CA TYR A 37 32.92 16.12 -16.24
C TYR A 37 32.41 16.78 -14.96
N GLY A 38 31.14 16.58 -14.61
CA GLY A 38 30.60 17.19 -13.39
C GLY A 38 31.14 16.55 -12.11
N ALA A 39 31.37 15.23 -12.05
CA ALA A 39 32.03 14.57 -10.93
C ALA A 39 33.46 15.11 -10.70
N TYR A 40 34.14 15.55 -11.76
CA TYR A 40 35.44 16.20 -11.65
C TYR A 40 35.35 17.58 -10.99
N GLN A 41 34.33 18.38 -11.33
CA GLN A 41 34.12 19.72 -10.73
C GLN A 41 33.96 19.68 -9.21
N GLY A 42 33.34 18.62 -8.66
CA GLY A 42 33.29 18.39 -7.22
C GLY A 42 32.38 19.34 -6.42
N GLU A 43 31.54 20.13 -7.09
CA GLU A 43 30.54 21.00 -6.47
C GLU A 43 29.19 20.91 -7.20
N GLY A 44 28.15 21.53 -6.62
CA GLY A 44 26.82 21.72 -7.22
C GLY A 44 26.00 20.46 -7.50
N PHE A 45 24.99 20.62 -8.37
CA PHE A 45 24.05 19.55 -8.75
C PHE A 45 24.30 19.06 -10.17
N ILE A 46 24.20 17.74 -10.34
CA ILE A 46 24.10 17.10 -11.66
C ILE A 46 22.75 16.41 -11.76
N VAL A 47 22.05 16.63 -12.86
CA VAL A 47 20.71 16.08 -13.08
C VAL A 47 20.73 15.06 -14.21
N VAL A 48 20.34 13.83 -13.93
CA VAL A 48 20.19 12.75 -14.91
C VAL A 48 18.71 12.40 -15.01
N THR A 49 18.11 12.67 -16.16
CA THR A 49 16.72 12.28 -16.43
C THR A 49 16.64 11.25 -17.55
N GLY A 50 15.55 10.51 -17.63
CA GLY A 50 15.33 9.51 -18.68
C GLY A 50 14.11 8.68 -18.40
N GLU A 51 13.57 8.02 -19.43
CA GLU A 51 12.36 7.21 -19.33
C GLU A 51 12.54 6.04 -18.35
N ILE A 52 11.41 5.47 -17.91
CA ILE A 52 11.42 4.27 -17.07
C ILE A 52 12.10 3.14 -17.84
N GLY A 53 13.16 2.57 -17.27
CA GLY A 53 13.92 1.50 -17.93
C GLY A 53 14.91 1.97 -19.00
N ALA A 54 15.24 3.26 -19.07
CA ALA A 54 16.25 3.80 -19.99
C ALA A 54 17.71 3.47 -19.62
N GLY A 55 17.97 2.94 -18.42
CA GLY A 55 19.33 2.57 -17.97
C GLY A 55 20.00 3.55 -16.99
N LYS A 56 19.24 4.52 -16.45
CA LYS A 56 19.75 5.55 -15.51
C LYS A 56 20.55 5.00 -14.32
N THR A 57 20.01 4.03 -13.59
CA THR A 57 20.71 3.42 -12.44
C THR A 57 21.96 2.66 -12.88
N THR A 58 21.95 2.05 -14.07
CA THR A 58 23.14 1.39 -14.65
C THR A 58 24.23 2.41 -14.98
N LEU A 59 23.87 3.55 -15.55
CA LEU A 59 24.78 4.66 -15.85
C LEU A 59 25.46 5.20 -14.59
N VAL A 60 24.70 5.36 -13.50
CA VAL A 60 25.22 5.80 -12.20
C VAL A 60 26.18 4.78 -11.59
N ARG A 61 25.84 3.48 -11.67
CA ARG A 61 26.72 2.40 -11.20
C ARG A 61 28.02 2.32 -12.00
N ALA A 62 27.94 2.50 -13.32
CA ALA A 62 29.13 2.56 -14.18
C ALA A 62 30.05 3.72 -13.76
N LEU A 63 29.49 4.91 -13.53
CA LEU A 63 30.26 6.03 -12.99
C LEU A 63 30.91 5.68 -11.64
N LEU A 64 30.14 5.17 -10.67
CA LEU A 64 30.66 4.82 -9.35
C LEU A 64 31.80 3.80 -9.39
N SER A 65 31.77 2.85 -10.35
CA SER A 65 32.84 1.87 -10.52
C SER A 65 34.15 2.45 -11.07
N GLU A 66 34.10 3.61 -11.73
CA GLU A 66 35.28 4.32 -12.25
C GLU A 66 35.85 5.33 -11.25
N LEU A 67 35.06 5.74 -10.26
CA LEU A 67 35.47 6.70 -9.25
C LEU A 67 36.43 6.05 -8.24
N ASP A 68 37.51 6.77 -7.93
CA ASP A 68 38.50 6.34 -6.94
C ASP A 68 37.88 6.38 -5.53
N SER A 69 37.54 5.20 -5.01
CA SER A 69 36.96 5.01 -3.67
C SER A 69 37.85 5.54 -2.53
N SER A 70 39.15 5.77 -2.77
CA SER A 70 40.04 6.41 -1.82
C SER A 70 39.87 7.93 -1.76
N LYS A 71 39.26 8.54 -2.79
CA LYS A 71 39.08 9.99 -2.92
C LYS A 71 37.62 10.42 -2.80
N ILE A 72 36.67 9.51 -2.98
CA ILE A 72 35.24 9.84 -2.99
C ILE A 72 34.49 8.89 -2.07
N VAL A 73 33.72 9.48 -1.15
CA VAL A 73 32.76 8.77 -0.31
C VAL A 73 31.38 8.99 -0.92
N ALA A 74 30.80 7.93 -1.50
CA ALA A 74 29.49 8.00 -2.15
C ALA A 74 28.38 7.47 -1.22
N GLY A 75 27.31 8.23 -1.06
CA GLY A 75 26.07 7.81 -0.42
C GLY A 75 24.95 7.77 -1.45
N GLN A 76 24.20 6.66 -1.52
CA GLN A 76 23.06 6.53 -2.41
C GLN A 76 21.75 6.47 -1.62
N VAL A 77 20.82 7.36 -1.96
CA VAL A 77 19.46 7.41 -1.43
C VAL A 77 18.50 7.10 -2.58
N VAL A 78 17.60 6.16 -2.39
CA VAL A 78 16.48 5.92 -3.31
C VAL A 78 15.28 6.68 -2.77
N SER A 79 14.84 7.72 -3.47
CA SER A 79 13.79 8.62 -3.02
C SER A 79 12.40 7.99 -3.19
N THR A 80 11.78 7.62 -2.08
CA THR A 80 10.37 7.16 -1.99
C THR A 80 9.58 8.18 -1.18
N GLN A 81 8.76 9.03 -1.81
CA GLN A 81 7.96 10.12 -1.20
C GLN A 81 8.40 10.51 0.24
N LEU A 82 9.64 11.00 0.38
CA LEU A 82 10.23 11.29 1.69
C LEU A 82 9.78 12.68 2.13
N GLU A 83 9.32 12.83 3.37
CA GLU A 83 9.24 14.14 4.02
C GLU A 83 10.66 14.67 4.27
N ALA A 84 10.81 15.99 4.42
CA ALA A 84 12.11 16.65 4.49
C ALA A 84 12.95 16.15 5.70
N GLY A 85 12.31 15.91 6.85
CA GLY A 85 12.94 15.28 8.02
C GLY A 85 13.49 13.87 7.76
N ASP A 86 12.84 13.10 6.88
CA ASP A 86 13.25 11.73 6.53
C ASP A 86 14.35 11.71 5.47
N LEU A 87 14.47 12.76 4.65
CA LEU A 87 15.57 12.92 3.70
C LEU A 87 16.91 13.03 4.44
N LEU A 88 17.02 13.88 5.46
CA LEU A 88 18.27 14.07 6.22
C LEU A 88 18.73 12.77 6.90
N ARG A 89 17.79 12.00 7.46
CA ARG A 89 18.08 10.69 8.06
C ARG A 89 18.52 9.67 7.02
N SER A 90 17.87 9.67 5.85
CA SER A 90 18.23 8.80 4.73
C SER A 90 19.62 9.11 4.21
N ILE A 91 20.00 10.40 4.12
CA ILE A 91 21.34 10.84 3.72
C ILE A 91 22.39 10.38 4.75
N LEU A 92 22.16 10.60 6.04
CA LEU A 92 23.07 10.14 7.10
C LEU A 92 23.26 8.62 7.06
N THR A 93 22.18 7.87 6.89
CA THR A 93 22.21 6.40 6.76
C THR A 93 22.98 5.97 5.51
N ALA A 94 22.77 6.64 4.38
CA ALA A 94 23.46 6.34 3.13
C ALA A 94 24.99 6.58 3.22
N PHE A 95 25.42 7.51 4.07
CA PHE A 95 26.83 7.73 4.39
C PHE A 95 27.36 6.87 5.56
N GLY A 96 26.51 6.03 6.16
CA GLY A 96 26.87 5.15 7.27
C GLY A 96 27.01 5.86 8.62
N VAL A 97 26.41 7.04 8.79
CA VAL A 97 26.46 7.83 10.03
C VAL A 97 25.27 7.48 10.91
N GLN A 98 25.52 6.97 12.12
CA GLN A 98 24.47 6.70 13.10
C GLN A 98 24.04 8.00 13.80
N SER A 99 22.73 8.23 13.89
CA SER A 99 22.15 9.34 14.65
C SER A 99 20.99 8.87 15.52
N SER A 100 21.07 9.05 16.84
CA SER A 100 20.03 8.71 17.81
C SER A 100 19.01 9.84 18.06
N SER A 101 19.17 10.99 17.40
CA SER A 101 18.35 12.19 17.64
C SER A 101 17.25 12.38 16.60
N SER A 102 16.07 12.81 17.04
CA SER A 102 14.93 13.13 16.17
C SER A 102 14.91 14.58 15.69
N SER A 103 15.74 15.47 16.25
CA SER A 103 15.74 16.90 15.92
C SER A 103 16.50 17.20 14.62
N LYS A 104 15.84 17.95 13.72
CA LYS A 104 16.42 18.41 12.45
C LYS A 104 17.75 19.14 12.63
N ALA A 105 17.88 19.99 13.65
CA ALA A 105 19.12 20.72 13.92
C ALA A 105 20.30 19.77 14.23
N THR A 106 20.03 18.70 15.00
CA THR A 106 21.04 17.70 15.36
C THR A 106 21.45 16.85 14.15
N LEU A 107 20.50 16.50 13.27
CA LEU A 107 20.79 15.76 12.04
C LEU A 107 21.67 16.58 11.10
N ILE A 108 21.35 17.86 10.92
CA ILE A 108 22.14 18.79 10.10
C ILE A 108 23.55 18.93 10.67
N ALA A 109 23.69 19.16 11.97
CA ALA A 109 25.00 19.29 12.63
C ALA A 109 25.84 18.00 12.51
N SER A 110 25.20 16.83 12.64
CA SER A 110 25.87 15.53 12.48
C SER A 110 26.36 15.32 11.05
N LEU A 111 25.55 15.69 10.06
CA LEU A 111 25.91 15.61 8.66
C LEU A 111 27.05 16.58 8.32
N GLU A 112 26.98 17.83 8.79
CA GLU A 112 28.04 18.82 8.59
C GLU A 112 29.37 18.38 9.22
N ALA A 113 29.34 17.81 10.43
CA ALA A 113 30.54 17.28 11.09
C ALA A 113 31.14 16.11 10.29
N PHE A 114 30.31 15.20 9.78
CA PHE A 114 30.75 14.11 8.92
C PHE A 114 31.36 14.61 7.61
N LEU A 115 30.69 15.52 6.90
CA LEU A 115 31.19 16.05 5.63
C LEU A 115 32.51 16.81 5.83
N THR A 116 32.65 17.55 6.93
CA THR A 116 33.91 18.20 7.32
C THR A 116 35.02 17.17 7.59
N LEU A 117 34.72 16.04 8.24
CA LEU A 117 35.67 14.95 8.44
C LEU A 117 36.13 14.33 7.12
N VAL A 118 35.21 14.12 6.17
CA VAL A 118 35.54 13.64 4.82
C VAL A 118 36.47 14.62 4.11
N ALA A 119 36.17 15.92 4.15
CA ALA A 119 36.98 16.95 3.53
C ALA A 119 38.39 17.09 4.14
N THR A 120 38.52 17.00 5.48
CA THR A 120 39.83 17.06 6.16
C THR A 120 40.73 15.86 5.87
N ARG A 121 40.15 14.74 5.40
CA ARG A 121 40.89 13.58 4.88
C ARG A 121 41.29 13.72 3.40
N GLY A 122 41.00 14.86 2.78
CA GLY A 122 41.24 15.08 1.34
C GLY A 122 40.27 14.31 0.44
N GLN A 123 39.16 13.82 0.99
CA GLN A 123 38.13 13.09 0.25
C GLN A 123 36.94 14.03 -0.06
N ARG A 124 36.11 13.64 -1.04
CA ARG A 124 34.90 14.36 -1.44
C ARG A 124 33.67 13.52 -1.14
N ALA A 125 32.60 14.15 -0.66
CA ALA A 125 31.32 13.47 -0.46
C ALA A 125 30.43 13.63 -1.70
N LEU A 126 29.93 12.50 -2.21
CA LEU A 126 29.04 12.43 -3.36
C LEU A 126 27.70 11.82 -2.92
N LEU A 127 26.62 12.59 -2.99
CA LEU A 127 25.27 12.12 -2.74
C LEU A 127 24.58 11.80 -4.06
N ILE A 128 24.04 10.59 -4.19
CA ILE A 128 23.21 10.17 -5.31
C ILE A 128 21.79 10.02 -4.80
N VAL A 129 20.86 10.76 -5.40
CA VAL A 129 19.42 10.66 -5.13
C VAL A 129 18.75 10.04 -6.35
N ASP A 130 18.43 8.75 -6.26
CA ASP A 130 17.69 8.02 -7.30
C ASP A 130 16.17 8.21 -7.12
N GLU A 131 15.41 8.09 -8.21
CA GLU A 131 13.98 8.41 -8.27
C GLU A 131 13.63 9.81 -7.72
N ALA A 132 14.48 10.80 -7.97
CA ALA A 132 14.39 12.16 -7.41
C ALA A 132 13.12 12.93 -7.84
N GLN A 133 12.36 12.47 -8.84
CA GLN A 133 11.04 13.04 -9.15
C GLN A 133 10.02 12.86 -8.00
N ASN A 134 10.27 11.94 -7.08
CA ASN A 134 9.42 11.71 -5.91
C ASN A 134 9.73 12.68 -4.75
N LEU A 135 10.74 13.53 -4.88
CA LEU A 135 11.04 14.54 -3.86
C LEU A 135 9.96 15.61 -3.87
N ASN A 136 9.43 15.91 -2.68
CA ASN A 136 8.56 17.06 -2.51
C ASN A 136 9.38 18.37 -2.54
N ARG A 137 8.67 19.51 -2.61
CA ARG A 137 9.29 20.84 -2.67
C ARG A 137 10.23 21.12 -1.50
N GLU A 138 9.84 20.72 -0.29
CA GLU A 138 10.60 20.99 0.93
C GLU A 138 11.91 20.20 0.96
N ALA A 139 11.90 18.94 0.55
CA ALA A 139 13.07 18.07 0.44
C ALA A 139 14.08 18.60 -0.59
N VAL A 140 13.61 19.14 -1.73
CA VAL A 140 14.49 19.76 -2.73
C VAL A 140 15.14 21.04 -2.19
N GLU A 141 14.40 21.86 -1.44
CA GLU A 141 14.96 23.04 -0.76
C GLU A 141 15.99 22.65 0.30
N GLU A 142 15.79 21.55 1.02
CA GLU A 142 16.79 21.04 1.94
C GLU A 142 18.07 20.59 1.23
N LEU A 143 17.96 19.84 0.12
CA LEU A 143 19.13 19.50 -0.70
C LEU A 143 19.86 20.77 -1.16
N ARG A 144 19.11 21.79 -1.59
CA ARG A 144 19.68 23.10 -1.94
C ARG A 144 20.45 23.71 -0.76
N MET A 145 19.88 23.67 0.44
CA MET A 145 20.52 24.20 1.64
C MET A 145 21.79 23.42 2.00
N LEU A 146 21.79 22.09 1.93
CA LEU A 146 22.95 21.24 2.19
C LEU A 146 24.09 21.47 1.19
N SER A 147 23.77 21.76 -0.08
CA SER A 147 24.78 22.10 -1.09
C SER A 147 25.55 23.39 -0.78
N ASN A 148 25.10 24.21 0.19
CA ASN A 148 25.84 25.39 0.66
C ASN A 148 27.00 25.07 1.60
N PHE A 149 27.08 23.84 2.10
CA PHE A 149 28.11 23.52 3.09
C PHE A 149 29.48 23.61 2.44
N GLN A 150 30.36 24.40 3.06
CA GLN A 150 31.67 24.71 2.54
C GLN A 150 32.70 24.68 3.68
N PHE A 151 33.88 24.19 3.38
CA PHE A 151 35.04 24.23 4.27
C PHE A 151 36.15 25.01 3.57
N GLY A 152 36.41 26.23 4.05
CA GLY A 152 37.26 27.19 3.34
C GLY A 152 36.64 27.60 2.00
N HIS A 153 37.31 27.26 0.90
CA HIS A 153 36.84 27.54 -0.46
C HIS A 153 36.27 26.30 -1.18
N HIS A 154 36.07 25.19 -0.48
CA HIS A 154 35.65 23.93 -1.09
C HIS A 154 34.24 23.55 -0.64
N ALA A 155 33.38 23.17 -1.59
CA ALA A 155 32.09 22.58 -1.30
C ALA A 155 32.25 21.23 -0.59
N LEU A 156 31.43 20.99 0.43
CA LEU A 156 31.46 19.79 1.24
C LEU A 156 30.62 18.64 0.67
N LEU A 157 29.65 18.95 -0.20
CA LEU A 157 28.72 17.97 -0.76
C LEU A 157 28.42 18.25 -2.23
N GLN A 158 28.62 17.24 -3.08
CA GLN A 158 28.14 17.22 -4.46
C GLN A 158 26.93 16.29 -4.58
N SER A 159 25.91 16.68 -5.34
CA SER A 159 24.64 15.93 -5.43
C SER A 159 24.27 15.55 -6.87
N PHE A 160 23.93 14.28 -7.09
CA PHE A 160 23.43 13.74 -8.35
C PHE A 160 21.96 13.42 -8.20
N LEU A 161 21.10 14.11 -8.95
CA LEU A 161 19.66 13.89 -8.95
C LEU A 161 19.30 13.04 -10.17
N VAL A 162 18.92 11.80 -9.93
CA VAL A 162 18.60 10.82 -10.96
C VAL A 162 17.11 10.55 -10.91
N GLY A 163 16.41 10.69 -12.04
CA GLY A 163 14.96 10.54 -12.04
C GLY A 163 14.31 10.47 -13.41
N GLN A 164 12.98 10.50 -13.41
CA GLN A 164 12.15 10.45 -14.60
C GLN A 164 11.99 11.85 -15.23
N PRO A 165 11.39 11.98 -16.44
CA PRO A 165 11.15 13.30 -17.06
C PRO A 165 10.39 14.28 -16.16
N ASP A 166 9.59 13.77 -15.22
CA ASP A 166 8.93 14.55 -14.16
C ASP A 166 9.89 15.38 -13.31
N LEU A 167 11.09 14.86 -13.01
CA LEU A 167 12.12 15.63 -12.30
C LEU A 167 12.51 16.89 -13.09
N ARG A 168 12.62 16.77 -14.42
CA ARG A 168 12.91 17.92 -15.29
C ARG A 168 11.80 18.96 -15.20
N ARG A 169 10.53 18.53 -15.20
CA ARG A 169 9.37 19.43 -15.02
C ARG A 169 9.38 20.12 -13.65
N LEU A 170 9.68 19.37 -12.59
CA LEU A 170 9.79 19.90 -11.23
C LEU A 170 10.86 21.00 -11.16
N LEU A 171 12.06 20.74 -11.69
CA LEU A 171 13.17 21.70 -11.72
C LEU A 171 12.91 22.93 -12.60
N GLN A 172 12.04 22.81 -13.60
CA GLN A 172 11.64 23.92 -14.46
C GLN A 172 10.59 24.85 -13.80
N SER A 173 9.95 24.42 -12.71
CA SER A 173 8.96 25.23 -12.00
C SER A 173 9.55 26.54 -11.47
N PRO A 174 8.78 27.66 -11.42
CA PRO A 174 9.28 28.96 -10.97
C PRO A 174 9.89 28.92 -9.56
N SER A 175 9.25 28.15 -8.69
CA SER A 175 9.65 27.91 -7.32
C SER A 175 10.99 27.16 -7.14
N MET A 176 11.57 26.59 -8.20
CA MET A 176 12.83 25.82 -8.16
C MET A 176 14.01 26.58 -8.79
N GLU A 177 13.83 27.87 -9.08
CA GLU A 177 14.84 28.69 -9.75
C GLU A 177 16.20 28.69 -9.02
N GLN A 178 16.19 28.76 -7.68
CA GLN A 178 17.41 28.80 -6.88
C GLN A 178 18.23 27.50 -6.96
N LEU A 179 17.57 26.34 -6.99
CA LEU A 179 18.27 25.06 -7.18
C LEU A 179 18.76 24.93 -8.63
N ARG A 180 17.93 25.34 -9.60
CA ARG A 180 18.27 25.28 -11.04
C ARG A 180 19.54 26.08 -11.37
N GLN A 181 19.74 27.23 -10.74
CA GLN A 181 20.97 28.03 -10.90
C GLN A 181 22.24 27.30 -10.40
N ARG A 182 22.09 26.26 -9.58
CA ARG A 182 23.19 25.43 -9.06
C ARG A 182 23.37 24.11 -9.79
N VAL A 183 22.55 23.85 -10.81
CA VAL A 183 22.71 22.68 -11.68
C VAL A 183 23.83 22.99 -12.67
N ILE A 184 24.95 22.29 -12.52
CA ILE A 184 26.16 22.48 -13.35
C ILE A 184 26.04 21.71 -14.65
N ALA A 185 25.38 20.56 -14.61
CA ALA A 185 25.12 19.75 -15.79
C ALA A 185 23.77 19.06 -15.67
N SER A 186 23.07 18.96 -16.79
CA SER A 186 21.87 18.14 -16.90
C SER A 186 21.93 17.31 -18.18
N CYS A 187 21.71 16.01 -18.08
CA CYS A 187 21.58 15.12 -19.23
C CYS A 187 20.22 14.42 -19.22
N HIS A 188 19.73 14.14 -20.42
CA HIS A 188 18.51 13.36 -20.62
C HIS A 188 18.85 12.12 -21.44
N LEU A 189 18.74 10.96 -20.81
CA LEU A 189 18.94 9.66 -21.42
C LEU A 189 17.64 9.25 -22.10
N GLY A 190 17.57 9.57 -23.39
CA GLY A 190 16.44 9.21 -24.24
C GLY A 190 16.48 7.74 -24.68
N PRO A 191 15.43 7.29 -25.41
CA PRO A 191 15.40 5.96 -26.01
C PRO A 191 16.51 5.78 -27.06
N LEU A 192 16.88 4.52 -27.29
CA LEU A 192 17.82 4.12 -28.34
C LEU A 192 17.22 4.41 -29.71
N ASP A 193 18.04 4.88 -30.66
CA ASP A 193 17.64 4.96 -32.06
C ASP A 193 17.49 3.56 -32.70
N ALA A 194 17.01 3.48 -33.95
CA ALA A 194 16.79 2.20 -34.62
C ALA A 194 18.10 1.39 -34.78
N GLY A 195 19.20 2.05 -35.12
CA GLY A 195 20.51 1.41 -35.26
C GLY A 195 21.08 0.96 -33.92
N GLU A 196 20.92 1.78 -32.88
CA GLU A 196 21.29 1.45 -31.51
C GLU A 196 20.45 0.30 -30.94
N THR A 197 19.15 0.24 -31.29
CA THR A 197 18.25 -0.85 -30.88
C THR A 197 18.72 -2.18 -31.46
N HIS A 198 19.08 -2.20 -32.76
CA HIS A 198 19.66 -3.37 -33.40
C HIS A 198 20.96 -3.79 -32.71
N ALA A 199 21.92 -2.87 -32.57
CA ALA A 199 23.21 -3.14 -31.94
C ALA A 199 23.06 -3.62 -30.48
N TYR A 200 22.10 -3.09 -29.73
CA TYR A 200 21.78 -3.49 -28.36
C TYR A 200 21.29 -4.94 -28.28
N ILE A 201 20.36 -5.34 -29.17
CA ILE A 201 19.81 -6.70 -29.22
C ILE A 201 20.94 -7.70 -29.55
N GLU A 202 21.75 -7.41 -30.56
CA GLU A 202 22.88 -8.26 -30.93
C GLU A 202 23.93 -8.34 -29.82
N HIS A 203 24.24 -7.22 -29.17
CA HIS A 203 25.19 -7.19 -28.06
C HIS A 203 24.78 -8.16 -26.95
N ARG A 204 23.51 -8.11 -26.52
CA ARG A 204 23.02 -9.00 -25.46
C ARG A 204 22.99 -10.47 -25.87
N LEU A 205 22.65 -10.75 -27.13
CA LEU A 205 22.68 -12.11 -27.68
C LEU A 205 24.11 -12.67 -27.75
N ARG A 206 25.07 -11.89 -28.30
CA ARG A 206 26.47 -12.30 -28.41
C ARG A 206 27.09 -12.57 -27.03
N HIS A 207 26.70 -11.79 -26.02
CA HIS A 207 27.19 -11.97 -24.64
C HIS A 207 26.88 -13.36 -24.05
N VAL A 208 25.77 -13.98 -24.49
CA VAL A 208 25.38 -15.34 -24.06
C VAL A 208 25.72 -16.42 -25.09
N GLY A 209 26.64 -16.13 -26.01
CA GLY A 209 27.17 -17.10 -26.97
C GLY A 209 26.29 -17.33 -28.20
N TRP A 210 25.45 -16.37 -28.60
CA TRP A 210 24.63 -16.48 -29.80
C TRP A 210 25.45 -16.71 -31.08
N GLN A 211 25.11 -17.77 -31.82
CA GLN A 211 25.71 -18.17 -33.10
C GLN A 211 24.67 -18.10 -34.23
N GLU A 212 23.98 -16.97 -34.36
CA GLU A 212 22.90 -16.77 -35.35
C GLU A 212 21.74 -17.76 -35.23
N ARG A 213 21.51 -18.31 -34.03
CA ARG A 213 20.36 -19.17 -33.72
C ARG A 213 19.70 -18.72 -32.40
N PRO A 214 18.41 -18.30 -32.40
CA PRO A 214 17.54 -18.21 -33.58
C PRO A 214 18.02 -17.10 -34.52
N ARG A 215 17.64 -17.20 -35.80
CA ARG A 215 17.95 -16.19 -36.80
C ARG A 215 16.95 -15.05 -36.69
N PHE A 216 17.43 -13.82 -36.79
CA PHE A 216 16.58 -12.63 -36.80
C PHE A 216 16.55 -12.09 -38.22
N GLU A 217 15.37 -11.97 -38.83
CA GLU A 217 15.23 -11.26 -40.09
C GLU A 217 15.63 -9.78 -39.92
N PRO A 218 16.29 -9.14 -40.91
CA PRO A 218 16.72 -7.74 -40.77
C PRO A 218 15.57 -6.77 -40.42
N THR A 219 14.37 -7.03 -40.93
CA THR A 219 13.15 -6.22 -40.70
C THR A 219 12.58 -6.37 -39.29
N VAL A 220 12.97 -7.40 -38.55
CA VAL A 220 12.51 -7.64 -37.16
C VAL A 220 13.05 -6.57 -36.21
N PHE A 221 14.28 -6.11 -36.41
CA PHE A 221 14.86 -5.07 -35.56
C PHE A 221 14.07 -3.76 -35.65
N ASP A 222 13.64 -3.38 -36.85
CA ASP A 222 12.77 -2.21 -37.07
C ASP A 222 11.38 -2.38 -36.46
N ALA A 223 10.82 -3.60 -36.52
CA ALA A 223 9.54 -3.93 -35.88
C ALA A 223 9.64 -3.84 -34.35
N ILE A 224 10.69 -4.41 -33.75
CA ILE A 224 10.98 -4.33 -32.32
C ILE A 224 11.19 -2.87 -31.89
N HIS A 225 11.96 -2.10 -32.66
CA HIS A 225 12.18 -0.68 -32.37
C HIS A 225 10.86 0.11 -32.37
N ARG A 226 10.02 -0.05 -33.40
CA ARG A 226 8.68 0.59 -33.44
C ARG A 226 7.79 0.17 -32.28
N ALA A 227 7.77 -1.12 -31.94
CA ALA A 227 6.93 -1.64 -30.88
C ALA A 227 7.34 -1.18 -29.48
N THR A 228 8.64 -0.97 -29.26
CA THR A 228 9.23 -0.66 -27.95
C THR A 228 9.52 0.83 -27.75
N GLY A 229 9.56 1.58 -28.85
CA GLY A 229 10.01 2.97 -28.88
C GLY A 229 11.48 3.13 -28.50
N GLY A 230 12.31 2.09 -28.69
CA GLY A 230 13.74 2.13 -28.35
C GLY A 230 14.07 2.06 -26.85
N ILE A 231 13.09 1.75 -25.98
CA ILE A 231 13.31 1.68 -24.53
C ILE A 231 13.90 0.31 -24.15
N PRO A 232 15.12 0.23 -23.57
CA PRO A 232 15.81 -1.03 -23.27
C PRO A 232 15.00 -2.05 -22.47
N ARG A 233 14.28 -1.62 -21.43
CA ARG A 233 13.42 -2.52 -20.63
C ARG A 233 12.29 -3.15 -21.46
N ARG A 234 11.66 -2.38 -22.36
CA ARG A 234 10.61 -2.87 -23.25
C ARG A 234 11.19 -3.80 -24.33
N ILE A 235 12.38 -3.47 -24.84
CA ILE A 235 13.13 -4.34 -25.76
C ILE A 235 13.39 -5.69 -25.09
N ASN A 236 13.88 -5.71 -23.85
CA ASN A 236 14.14 -6.96 -23.13
C ASN A 236 12.86 -7.77 -22.92
N GLN A 237 11.76 -7.14 -22.51
CA GLN A 237 10.47 -7.83 -22.33
C GLN A 237 9.99 -8.47 -23.64
N LEU A 238 9.97 -7.69 -24.71
CA LEU A 238 9.53 -8.16 -26.02
C LEU A 238 10.43 -9.29 -26.53
N CYS A 239 11.76 -9.10 -26.53
CA CYS A 239 12.69 -10.11 -27.01
C CYS A 239 12.65 -11.41 -26.18
N ASN A 240 12.49 -11.32 -24.86
CA ASN A 240 12.35 -12.52 -24.02
C ASN A 240 11.09 -13.32 -24.40
N ARG A 241 9.97 -12.63 -24.68
CA ARG A 241 8.74 -13.27 -25.16
C ARG A 241 8.87 -13.82 -26.58
N LEU A 242 9.58 -13.13 -27.48
CA LEU A 242 9.85 -13.63 -28.82
C LEU A 242 10.66 -14.93 -28.80
N LEU A 243 11.71 -15.00 -28.00
CA LEU A 243 12.50 -16.23 -27.84
C LEU A 243 11.67 -17.38 -27.25
N LEU A 244 10.81 -17.08 -26.28
CA LEU A 244 9.90 -18.08 -25.72
C LEU A 244 8.85 -18.55 -26.74
N GLY A 245 8.24 -17.63 -27.49
CA GLY A 245 7.25 -17.94 -28.51
C GLY A 245 7.82 -18.77 -29.66
N ALA A 246 9.01 -18.42 -30.14
CA ALA A 246 9.73 -19.20 -31.15
C ALA A 246 10.04 -20.62 -30.64
N TYR A 247 10.51 -20.75 -29.41
CA TYR A 247 10.74 -22.05 -28.77
C TYR A 247 9.46 -22.89 -28.67
N LEU A 248 8.33 -22.31 -28.24
CA LEU A 248 7.05 -23.02 -28.13
C LEU A 248 6.47 -23.41 -29.50
N GLY A 249 6.71 -22.59 -30.53
CA GLY A 249 6.36 -22.89 -31.93
C GLY A 249 7.33 -23.83 -32.62
N ASN A 250 8.45 -24.18 -31.98
CA ASN A 250 9.57 -24.91 -32.58
C ASN A 250 10.09 -24.24 -33.87
N GLU A 251 10.09 -22.90 -33.89
CA GLU A 251 10.56 -22.02 -34.95
C GLU A 251 12.01 -21.56 -34.64
N ASP A 252 12.93 -21.71 -35.60
CA ASP A 252 14.33 -21.25 -35.47
C ASP A 252 14.55 -19.83 -36.04
N ASP A 253 13.54 -19.27 -36.72
CA ASP A 253 13.57 -17.95 -37.36
C ASP A 253 12.59 -17.00 -36.66
N ILE A 254 13.09 -15.88 -36.15
CA ILE A 254 12.28 -14.77 -35.65
C ILE A 254 11.89 -13.91 -36.85
N THR A 255 10.59 -13.89 -37.14
CA THR A 255 9.99 -13.13 -38.25
C THR A 255 9.16 -11.95 -37.74
N VAL A 256 8.86 -10.99 -38.62
CA VAL A 256 8.00 -9.84 -38.28
C VAL A 256 6.60 -10.30 -37.82
N ALA A 257 6.07 -11.38 -38.42
CA ALA A 257 4.78 -11.93 -38.02
C ALA A 257 4.77 -12.45 -36.57
N LEU A 258 5.88 -13.03 -36.10
CA LEU A 258 6.01 -13.41 -34.70
C LEU A 258 6.10 -12.18 -33.79
N VAL A 259 6.78 -11.11 -34.23
CA VAL A 259 6.83 -9.83 -33.50
C VAL A 259 5.43 -9.26 -33.33
N ASP A 260 4.64 -9.15 -34.40
CA ASP A 260 3.30 -8.57 -34.35
C ASP A 260 2.38 -9.39 -33.43
N ARG A 261 2.41 -10.73 -33.53
CA ARG A 261 1.66 -11.62 -32.63
C ARG A 261 1.98 -11.36 -31.15
N VAL A 262 3.26 -11.36 -30.79
CA VAL A 262 3.70 -11.17 -29.39
C VAL A 262 3.42 -9.74 -28.91
N VAL A 263 3.52 -8.74 -29.79
CA VAL A 263 3.15 -7.35 -29.45
C VAL A 263 1.66 -7.24 -29.15
N ASP A 264 0.80 -7.89 -29.93
CA ASP A 264 -0.64 -7.88 -29.70
C ASP A 264 -1.02 -8.64 -28.43
N GLU A 265 -0.36 -9.77 -28.13
CA GLU A 265 -0.48 -10.46 -26.84
C GLU A 265 -0.09 -9.56 -25.67
N LEU A 266 1.07 -8.90 -25.74
CA LEU A 266 1.55 -7.99 -24.71
C LEU A 266 0.63 -6.77 -24.53
N ARG A 267 0.01 -6.27 -25.61
CA ARG A 267 -0.98 -5.18 -25.55
C ARG A 267 -2.33 -5.64 -24.98
N GLY A 268 -2.71 -6.90 -25.22
CA GLY A 268 -3.86 -7.53 -24.59
C GLY A 268 -3.68 -7.74 -23.08
N GLU A 269 -2.46 -8.05 -22.65
CA GLU A 269 -2.08 -8.16 -21.22
C GLU A 269 -1.96 -6.79 -20.54
N GLN A 270 -1.38 -5.79 -21.22
CA GLN A 270 -1.25 -4.41 -20.75
C GLN A 270 -2.41 -3.56 -21.26
N GLY A 271 -3.59 -3.75 -20.67
CA GLY A 271 -4.86 -3.10 -21.06
C GLY A 271 -4.69 -1.73 -21.72
N THR A 272 -4.87 -1.69 -23.04
CA THR A 272 -4.89 -0.45 -23.82
C THR A 272 -6.34 0.06 -23.86
N PRO A 273 -6.62 1.37 -23.72
CA PRO A 273 -7.97 1.90 -23.85
C PRO A 273 -8.46 1.66 -25.27
N LEU A 274 -9.53 0.88 -25.43
CA LEU A 274 -10.11 0.60 -26.74
C LEU A 274 -10.65 1.91 -27.34
N PRO A 275 -10.24 2.31 -28.56
CA PRO A 275 -11.00 3.27 -29.35
C PRO A 275 -12.41 2.70 -29.57
N HIS A 276 -13.44 3.53 -29.49
CA HIS A 276 -14.83 3.14 -29.77
C HIS A 276 -14.93 2.40 -31.11
N ALA A 277 -14.93 1.07 -31.06
CA ALA A 277 -15.29 0.21 -32.17
C ALA A 277 -16.71 -0.29 -31.90
N THR A 278 -17.63 0.10 -32.79
CA THR A 278 -18.97 -0.45 -32.88
C THR A 278 -18.83 -1.96 -33.06
N LEU A 279 -19.23 -2.74 -32.05
CA LEU A 279 -19.13 -4.20 -32.07
C LEU A 279 -20.03 -4.76 -33.19
N PRO A 280 -19.52 -5.65 -34.07
CA PRO A 280 -20.37 -6.55 -34.82
C PRO A 280 -20.97 -7.58 -33.86
N ALA A 281 -22.21 -8.00 -34.12
CA ALA A 281 -22.92 -8.99 -33.31
C ALA A 281 -22.13 -10.31 -33.19
N PRO A 282 -22.18 -10.97 -32.01
CA PRO A 282 -21.39 -12.18 -31.78
C PRO A 282 -21.89 -13.35 -32.64
N PRO A 283 -21.00 -14.15 -33.25
CA PRO A 283 -21.39 -15.40 -33.88
C PRO A 283 -21.65 -16.46 -32.82
N ALA A 284 -22.57 -17.37 -33.17
CA ALA A 284 -23.05 -18.43 -32.30
C ALA A 284 -21.94 -19.43 -31.91
N THR A 285 -22.01 -19.83 -30.64
CA THR A 285 -21.42 -20.97 -29.94
C THR A 285 -20.80 -22.08 -30.81
N HIS A 286 -19.57 -22.50 -30.47
CA HIS A 286 -19.19 -23.91 -30.41
C HIS A 286 -18.05 -24.17 -29.39
N GLY A 287 -18.35 -24.98 -28.36
CA GLY A 287 -17.62 -26.23 -28.06
C GLY A 287 -16.21 -26.22 -27.45
N THR A 288 -16.16 -26.40 -26.12
CA THR A 288 -15.33 -27.36 -25.34
C THR A 288 -13.79 -27.26 -25.27
N GLY A 289 -13.28 -27.15 -24.03
CA GLY A 289 -11.90 -27.49 -23.67
C GLY A 289 -11.47 -26.98 -22.27
N SER A 290 -12.01 -27.59 -21.20
CA SER A 290 -11.75 -27.24 -19.79
C SER A 290 -10.37 -27.69 -19.30
N ALA A 291 -9.61 -26.77 -18.69
CA ALA A 291 -8.62 -27.08 -17.66
C ALA A 291 -9.07 -26.41 -16.34
N ARG A 292 -9.85 -27.14 -15.54
CA ARG A 292 -10.24 -26.75 -14.17
C ARG A 292 -9.08 -27.02 -13.22
N ALA A 293 -8.45 -25.97 -12.70
CA ALA A 293 -7.72 -26.04 -11.43
C ALA A 293 -8.75 -26.13 -10.29
N ALA A 294 -8.46 -26.90 -9.25
CA ALA A 294 -9.42 -27.30 -8.22
C ALA A 294 -9.84 -26.12 -7.32
N ALA A 295 -10.99 -25.50 -7.62
CA ALA A 295 -11.71 -24.59 -6.73
C ALA A 295 -12.49 -25.39 -5.67
N GLY A 296 -12.62 -24.87 -4.45
CA GLY A 296 -13.61 -25.37 -3.50
C GLY A 296 -15.03 -25.06 -4.00
N ASP A 297 -16.00 -25.92 -3.68
CA ASP A 297 -17.38 -25.71 -4.08
C ASP A 297 -17.96 -24.42 -3.49
N VAL A 298 -18.73 -23.66 -4.29
CA VAL A 298 -19.47 -22.49 -3.81
C VAL A 298 -20.56 -22.95 -2.85
N VAL A 299 -20.43 -22.60 -1.56
CA VAL A 299 -21.40 -22.99 -0.52
C VAL A 299 -22.44 -21.89 -0.33
N ARG A 300 -23.72 -22.26 -0.31
CA ARG A 300 -24.84 -21.34 -0.09
C ARG A 300 -25.54 -21.67 1.21
N VAL A 301 -25.75 -20.65 2.04
CA VAL A 301 -26.47 -20.77 3.31
C VAL A 301 -27.68 -19.83 3.25
N GLN A 302 -28.85 -20.42 3.00
CA GLN A 302 -30.11 -19.69 2.96
C GLN A 302 -30.62 -19.48 4.40
N ARG A 303 -30.86 -18.22 4.79
CA ARG A 303 -31.26 -17.86 6.16
C ARG A 303 -32.73 -17.47 6.28
N THR A 304 -33.33 -16.94 5.22
CA THR A 304 -34.75 -16.53 5.20
C THR A 304 -35.53 -17.41 4.22
N GLU A 305 -36.41 -18.28 4.74
CA GLU A 305 -37.33 -19.07 3.91
C GLU A 305 -38.31 -18.15 3.16
N GLY A 306 -38.40 -18.29 1.84
CA GLY A 306 -39.35 -17.54 1.01
C GLY A 306 -38.92 -16.13 0.57
N ALA A 307 -37.68 -15.69 0.87
CA ALA A 307 -37.19 -14.39 0.39
C ALA A 307 -37.00 -14.40 -1.14
N THR A 308 -37.73 -13.54 -1.87
CA THR A 308 -37.55 -13.32 -3.30
C THR A 308 -36.28 -12.48 -3.56
N LEU A 309 -35.21 -13.13 -4.02
CA LEU A 309 -33.93 -12.50 -4.40
C LEU A 309 -33.99 -11.85 -5.80
N SER A 310 -34.94 -10.95 -6.04
CA SER A 310 -35.02 -10.23 -7.31
C SER A 310 -33.97 -9.13 -7.38
N ARG A 311 -32.87 -9.37 -8.11
CA ARG A 311 -31.77 -8.42 -8.33
C ARG A 311 -31.24 -7.80 -7.02
N PRO A 312 -30.69 -8.62 -6.10
CA PRO A 312 -30.31 -8.17 -4.77
C PRO A 312 -29.12 -7.20 -4.79
N VAL A 313 -28.84 -6.59 -3.64
CA VAL A 313 -27.57 -5.91 -3.37
C VAL A 313 -26.58 -6.94 -2.80
N LEU A 314 -25.41 -7.08 -3.42
CA LEU A 314 -24.36 -7.96 -2.89
C LEU A 314 -23.45 -7.18 -1.94
N CYS A 315 -23.23 -7.69 -0.74
CA CYS A 315 -22.32 -7.12 0.25
C CYS A 315 -21.11 -8.03 0.40
N VAL A 316 -19.94 -7.58 -0.07
CA VAL A 316 -18.69 -8.35 -0.01
C VAL A 316 -18.01 -8.11 1.33
N ALA A 317 -17.80 -9.17 2.11
CA ALA A 317 -17.22 -9.14 3.44
C ALA A 317 -16.02 -10.09 3.55
N SER A 318 -14.86 -9.53 3.89
CA SER A 318 -13.57 -10.25 3.86
C SER A 318 -12.97 -10.54 5.22
N THR A 319 -13.54 -9.95 6.26
CA THR A 319 -13.18 -10.19 7.66
C THR A 319 -14.42 -10.43 8.50
N THR A 320 -14.24 -10.97 9.71
CA THR A 320 -15.31 -11.09 10.72
C THR A 320 -15.99 -9.75 10.97
N LEU A 321 -15.22 -8.66 11.02
CA LEU A 321 -15.75 -7.33 11.25
C LEU A 321 -16.56 -6.82 10.04
N ASP A 322 -16.09 -7.05 8.82
CA ASP A 322 -16.83 -6.68 7.61
C ASP A 322 -18.12 -7.49 7.49
N PHE A 323 -18.12 -8.75 7.91
CA PHE A 323 -19.33 -9.55 7.96
C PHE A 323 -20.38 -8.94 8.90
N LEU A 324 -19.96 -8.47 10.08
CA LEU A 324 -20.84 -7.76 11.01
C LEU A 324 -21.36 -6.43 10.43
N LYS A 325 -20.51 -5.66 9.76
CA LYS A 325 -20.92 -4.44 9.04
C LYS A 325 -21.92 -4.75 7.93
N ALA A 326 -21.71 -5.84 7.19
CA ALA A 326 -22.62 -6.30 6.14
C ALA A 326 -23.99 -6.66 6.71
N ARG A 327 -24.04 -7.35 7.85
CA ARG A 327 -25.29 -7.65 8.58
C ARG A 327 -26.00 -6.39 9.08
N ALA A 328 -25.25 -5.42 9.60
CA ALA A 328 -25.81 -4.14 10.02
C ALA A 328 -26.42 -3.36 8.85
N LEU A 329 -25.78 -3.42 7.66
CA LEU A 329 -26.31 -2.84 6.44
C LEU A 329 -27.54 -3.61 5.91
N ALA A 330 -27.49 -4.94 5.90
CA ALA A 330 -28.62 -5.81 5.51
C ALA A 330 -29.87 -5.50 6.34
N ALA A 331 -29.72 -5.38 7.67
CA ALA A 331 -30.81 -4.98 8.57
C ALA A 331 -31.43 -3.61 8.22
N SER A 332 -30.66 -2.72 7.58
CA SER A 332 -31.14 -1.40 7.13
C SER A 332 -31.75 -1.44 5.72
N LEU A 333 -31.28 -2.33 4.85
CA LEU A 333 -31.73 -2.50 3.46
C LEU A 333 -33.07 -3.23 3.37
N GLU A 334 -33.27 -4.27 4.19
CA GLU A 334 -34.40 -5.20 4.12
C GLU A 334 -35.64 -4.73 4.89
N VAL A 335 -35.63 -3.51 5.42
CA VAL A 335 -36.75 -2.92 6.18
C VAL A 335 -37.43 -1.79 5.40
N GLY A 336 -38.76 -1.79 5.42
CA GLY A 336 -39.59 -0.71 4.86
C GLY A 336 -40.24 -1.06 3.51
N PRO A 337 -41.02 -0.13 2.92
CA PRO A 337 -41.75 -0.36 1.67
C PRO A 337 -40.84 -0.52 0.44
N ASP A 338 -39.66 0.10 0.47
CA ASP A 338 -38.62 -0.01 -0.58
C ASP A 338 -37.49 -0.96 -0.14
N ALA A 339 -37.84 -2.06 0.50
CA ALA A 339 -36.87 -3.05 0.97
C ALA A 339 -36.11 -3.65 -0.21
N LEU A 340 -34.79 -3.70 -0.09
CA LEU A 340 -33.91 -4.35 -1.06
C LEU A 340 -33.35 -5.61 -0.43
N ALA A 341 -33.57 -6.75 -1.09
CA ALA A 341 -32.95 -8.00 -0.68
C ALA A 341 -31.42 -7.87 -0.73
N SER A 342 -30.74 -8.37 0.29
CA SER A 342 -29.29 -8.34 0.38
C SER A 342 -28.70 -9.74 0.44
N VAL A 343 -27.51 -9.90 -0.15
CA VAL A 343 -26.74 -11.15 -0.10
C VAL A 343 -25.36 -10.83 0.45
N ILE A 344 -24.96 -11.48 1.53
CA ILE A 344 -23.61 -11.35 2.07
C ILE A 344 -22.72 -12.38 1.37
N VAL A 345 -21.64 -11.90 0.77
CA VAL A 345 -20.68 -12.72 0.04
C VAL A 345 -19.36 -12.71 0.79
N THR A 346 -18.84 -13.89 1.06
CA THR A 346 -17.56 -14.08 1.75
C THR A 346 -16.61 -14.90 0.88
N PRO A 347 -15.30 -14.60 0.89
CA PRO A 347 -14.34 -15.25 0.01
C PRO A 347 -14.12 -16.72 0.36
N HIS A 348 -14.15 -17.03 1.66
CA HIS A 348 -13.85 -18.35 2.21
C HIS A 348 -15.09 -18.99 2.85
N GLU A 349 -14.89 -20.11 3.54
CA GLU A 349 -15.88 -20.78 4.39
C GLU A 349 -16.44 -19.88 5.49
N ARG A 350 -17.53 -20.35 6.13
CA ARG A 350 -18.27 -19.63 7.16
C ARG A 350 -17.35 -19.12 8.27
N TYR A 351 -17.55 -17.86 8.67
CA TYR A 351 -16.96 -17.35 9.90
C TYR A 351 -17.54 -18.12 11.09
N GLU A 352 -16.68 -18.87 11.78
CA GLU A 352 -17.02 -19.51 13.04
C GLU A 352 -16.84 -18.48 14.15
N PHE A 353 -17.95 -18.11 14.79
CA PHE A 353 -17.96 -17.12 15.88
C PHE A 353 -17.82 -17.76 17.27
N GLY A 354 -17.62 -19.08 17.34
CA GLY A 354 -17.42 -19.80 18.60
C GLY A 354 -18.47 -19.45 19.67
N SER A 355 -18.01 -19.04 20.84
CA SER A 355 -18.83 -18.64 21.99
C SER A 355 -19.66 -17.36 21.79
N ASP A 356 -19.41 -16.59 20.73
CA ASP A 356 -20.06 -15.29 20.49
C ASP A 356 -21.36 -15.40 19.68
N GLU A 357 -21.74 -16.60 19.23
CA GLU A 357 -22.95 -16.84 18.45
C GLU A 357 -24.26 -16.29 19.08
N PRO A 358 -24.45 -16.30 20.42
CA PRO A 358 -25.61 -15.68 21.06
C PRO A 358 -25.67 -14.14 20.87
N SER A 359 -24.51 -13.48 20.85
CA SER A 359 -24.42 -12.02 20.67
C SER A 359 -24.80 -11.59 19.24
N LEU A 360 -24.64 -12.51 18.27
CA LEU A 360 -25.03 -12.32 16.87
C LEU A 360 -26.54 -12.40 16.62
N ALA A 361 -27.32 -12.94 17.55
CA ALA A 361 -28.77 -12.98 17.44
C ALA A 361 -29.38 -11.58 17.45
N SER A 362 -28.68 -10.61 18.04
CA SER A 362 -29.07 -9.20 18.03
C SER A 362 -28.97 -8.57 16.64
N PHE A 363 -28.10 -9.09 15.75
CA PHE A 363 -27.86 -8.58 14.40
C PHE A 363 -28.90 -9.11 13.40
N GLY A 364 -29.34 -8.27 12.46
CA GLY A 364 -30.20 -8.71 11.37
C GLY A 364 -29.57 -9.86 10.58
N GLN A 365 -30.39 -10.77 10.05
CA GLN A 365 -29.95 -11.85 9.17
C GLN A 365 -30.15 -11.38 7.73
N ALA A 366 -29.13 -11.52 6.88
CA ALA A 366 -29.29 -11.25 5.46
C ALA A 366 -30.14 -12.35 4.82
N ALA A 367 -30.83 -12.04 3.72
CA ALA A 367 -31.66 -13.01 3.01
C ALA A 367 -30.88 -14.26 2.55
N LEU A 368 -29.60 -14.09 2.16
CA LEU A 368 -28.72 -15.19 1.72
C LEU A 368 -27.25 -14.90 2.09
N GLU A 369 -26.53 -15.93 2.52
CA GLU A 369 -25.08 -15.93 2.70
C GLU A 369 -24.42 -16.85 1.64
N VAL A 370 -23.41 -16.35 0.94
CA VAL A 370 -22.67 -17.09 -0.10
C VAL A 370 -21.18 -17.11 0.21
N HIS A 371 -20.58 -18.30 0.11
CA HIS A 371 -19.15 -18.54 0.26
C HIS A 371 -18.55 -18.88 -1.11
N LEU A 372 -17.57 -18.10 -1.57
CA LEU A 372 -17.01 -18.25 -2.92
C LEU A 372 -16.05 -19.44 -3.09
N GLY A 373 -15.67 -20.11 -1.99
CA GLY A 373 -14.83 -21.30 -2.02
C GLY A 373 -13.35 -21.01 -2.34
N ALA A 374 -12.89 -19.77 -2.16
CA ALA A 374 -11.50 -19.40 -2.43
C ALA A 374 -10.55 -19.97 -1.33
N PRO A 375 -9.35 -20.46 -1.71
CA PRO A 375 -8.31 -20.85 -0.77
C PRO A 375 -8.02 -19.76 0.27
N ARG A 376 -7.79 -20.17 1.54
CA ARG A 376 -7.44 -19.24 2.64
C ARG A 376 -6.06 -18.60 2.46
N GLU A 377 -5.15 -19.25 1.76
CA GLU A 377 -3.82 -18.69 1.48
C GLU A 377 -3.91 -17.60 0.40
N ALA A 378 -3.38 -16.42 0.73
CA ALA A 378 -3.34 -15.29 -0.19
C ALA A 378 -2.41 -15.59 -1.38
N GLY A 379 -2.87 -15.29 -2.60
CA GLY A 379 -2.10 -15.55 -3.81
C GLY A 379 -2.95 -15.52 -5.08
N ALA A 380 -2.28 -15.63 -6.23
CA ALA A 380 -2.91 -15.51 -7.55
C ALA A 380 -4.05 -16.52 -7.78
N GLU A 381 -3.93 -17.73 -7.23
CA GLU A 381 -4.97 -18.77 -7.31
C GLU A 381 -6.24 -18.36 -6.56
N SER A 382 -6.11 -17.86 -5.33
CA SER A 382 -7.23 -17.36 -4.54
C SER A 382 -7.91 -16.18 -5.23
N SER A 383 -7.13 -15.25 -5.79
CA SER A 383 -7.66 -14.14 -6.60
C SER A 383 -8.43 -14.60 -7.84
N ALA A 384 -7.91 -15.61 -8.56
CA ALA A 384 -8.57 -16.16 -9.75
C ALA A 384 -9.91 -16.84 -9.41
N VAL A 385 -9.94 -17.63 -8.33
CA VAL A 385 -11.19 -18.25 -7.85
C VAL A 385 -12.21 -17.19 -7.45
N MET A 386 -11.81 -16.18 -6.67
CA MET A 386 -12.71 -15.10 -6.28
C MET A 386 -13.28 -14.35 -7.49
N LEU A 387 -12.44 -14.00 -8.47
CA LEU A 387 -12.87 -13.30 -9.68
C LEU A 387 -13.87 -14.15 -10.49
N SER A 388 -13.58 -15.45 -10.68
CA SER A 388 -14.43 -16.36 -11.44
C SER A 388 -15.75 -16.66 -10.74
N SER A 389 -15.69 -17.13 -9.48
CA SER A 389 -16.87 -17.50 -8.69
C SER A 389 -17.80 -16.31 -8.44
N PHE A 390 -17.24 -15.12 -8.17
CA PHE A 390 -18.05 -13.91 -8.02
C PHE A 390 -18.66 -13.46 -9.35
N GLY A 391 -17.92 -13.61 -10.46
CA GLY A 391 -18.45 -13.36 -11.80
C GLY A 391 -19.63 -14.27 -12.14
N GLU A 392 -19.59 -15.55 -11.79
CA GLU A 392 -20.71 -16.48 -11.94
C GLU A 392 -21.90 -16.06 -11.06
N LEU A 393 -21.66 -15.70 -9.81
CA LEU A 393 -22.69 -15.23 -8.89
C LEU A 393 -23.40 -13.97 -9.41
N ILE A 394 -22.66 -13.03 -10.02
CA ILE A 394 -23.22 -11.84 -10.67
C ILE A 394 -24.11 -12.23 -11.86
N ALA A 395 -23.67 -13.20 -12.68
CA ALA A 395 -24.46 -13.64 -13.83
C ALA A 395 -25.78 -14.30 -13.40
N GLU A 396 -25.75 -15.04 -12.29
CA GLU A 396 -26.91 -15.73 -11.74
C GLU A 396 -27.89 -14.78 -11.07
N LEU A 397 -27.41 -13.93 -10.15
CA LEU A 397 -28.27 -13.09 -9.31
C LEU A 397 -28.65 -11.76 -9.98
N ALA A 398 -27.95 -11.37 -11.04
CA ALA A 398 -28.12 -10.10 -11.75
C ALA A 398 -28.26 -8.90 -10.78
N PRO A 399 -27.30 -8.71 -9.85
CA PRO A 399 -27.46 -7.80 -8.74
C PRO A 399 -27.57 -6.35 -9.20
N ARG A 400 -28.23 -5.56 -8.35
CA ARG A 400 -28.47 -4.14 -8.56
C ARG A 400 -27.22 -3.28 -8.32
N ALA A 401 -26.48 -3.64 -7.29
CA ALA A 401 -25.22 -3.02 -6.93
C ALA A 401 -24.39 -4.01 -6.12
N VAL A 402 -23.08 -3.75 -6.07
CA VAL A 402 -22.16 -4.42 -5.15
C VAL A 402 -21.65 -3.39 -4.16
N VAL A 403 -21.84 -3.67 -2.86
CA VAL A 403 -21.24 -2.93 -1.76
C VAL A 403 -20.03 -3.71 -1.28
N VAL A 404 -18.86 -3.08 -1.32
CA VAL A 404 -17.61 -3.68 -0.88
C VAL A 404 -17.18 -3.03 0.43
N LEU A 405 -16.86 -3.86 1.41
CA LEU A 405 -16.46 -3.45 2.76
C LEU A 405 -14.96 -3.71 2.92
N GLY A 406 -14.22 -2.65 3.23
CA GLY A 406 -12.78 -2.71 3.44
C GLY A 406 -11.96 -2.82 2.15
N ASP A 407 -10.68 -3.15 2.30
CA ASP A 407 -9.63 -3.00 1.30
C ASP A 407 -8.80 -4.29 1.12
N SER A 408 -9.42 -5.45 1.31
CA SER A 408 -8.79 -6.76 1.10
C SER A 408 -8.61 -7.12 -0.37
N ASP A 409 -7.86 -8.19 -0.65
CA ASP A 409 -7.77 -8.76 -2.01
C ASP A 409 -9.16 -9.22 -2.51
N ALA A 410 -9.98 -9.79 -1.63
CA ALA A 410 -11.35 -10.21 -1.97
C ALA A 410 -12.23 -9.02 -2.36
N ALA A 411 -12.12 -7.92 -1.61
CA ALA A 411 -12.79 -6.66 -1.90
C ALA A 411 -12.39 -6.14 -3.29
N LEU A 412 -11.10 -6.15 -3.62
CA LEU A 412 -10.60 -5.74 -4.93
C LEU A 412 -11.10 -6.66 -6.06
N MET A 413 -10.95 -7.98 -5.91
CA MET A 413 -11.33 -8.94 -6.95
C MET A 413 -12.84 -8.90 -7.22
N CYS A 414 -13.67 -8.85 -6.19
CA CYS A 414 -15.11 -8.74 -6.36
C CYS A 414 -15.51 -7.41 -7.00
N SER A 415 -14.83 -6.31 -6.64
CA SER A 415 -15.05 -5.00 -7.29
C SER A 415 -14.69 -5.02 -8.77
N LEU A 416 -13.58 -5.66 -9.15
CA LEU A 416 -13.15 -5.81 -10.54
C LEU A 416 -14.15 -6.66 -11.34
N ALA A 417 -14.59 -7.79 -10.79
CA ALA A 417 -15.58 -8.65 -11.42
C ALA A 417 -16.93 -7.93 -11.60
N ALA A 418 -17.36 -7.14 -10.61
CA ALA A 418 -18.57 -6.31 -10.72
C ALA A 418 -18.46 -5.24 -11.80
N ASN A 419 -17.36 -4.48 -11.80
CA ASN A 419 -17.11 -3.44 -12.79
C ASN A 419 -17.01 -4.01 -14.21
N HIS A 420 -16.36 -5.16 -14.38
CA HIS A 420 -16.27 -5.86 -15.68
C HIS A 420 -17.65 -6.27 -16.23
N ARG A 421 -18.61 -6.60 -15.34
CA ARG A 421 -19.99 -6.94 -15.71
C ARG A 421 -20.93 -5.74 -15.76
N GLY A 422 -20.41 -4.52 -15.60
CA GLY A 422 -21.20 -3.28 -15.61
C GLY A 422 -22.13 -3.14 -14.39
N VAL A 423 -21.89 -3.88 -13.31
CA VAL A 423 -22.64 -3.74 -12.06
C VAL A 423 -22.01 -2.61 -11.25
N PRO A 424 -22.79 -1.62 -10.80
CA PRO A 424 -22.24 -0.47 -10.10
C PRO A 424 -21.71 -0.86 -8.72
N VAL A 425 -20.50 -0.37 -8.39
CA VAL A 425 -19.79 -0.67 -7.13
C VAL A 425 -19.85 0.52 -6.18
N MET A 426 -20.24 0.28 -4.93
CA MET A 426 -20.12 1.22 -3.82
C MET A 426 -19.02 0.72 -2.87
N HIS A 427 -17.98 1.51 -2.67
CA HIS A 427 -16.98 1.25 -1.65
C HIS A 427 -17.45 1.85 -0.32
N ALA A 428 -17.86 0.99 0.61
CA ALA A 428 -18.24 1.40 1.94
C ALA A 428 -16.99 1.44 2.82
N GLU A 429 -16.67 2.64 3.33
CA GLU A 429 -15.46 2.96 4.09
C GLU A 429 -14.20 3.21 3.26
N GLY A 430 -14.31 4.01 2.19
CA GLY A 430 -13.15 4.66 1.59
C GLY A 430 -12.48 5.56 2.64
N ARG A 431 -11.19 5.34 2.88
CA ARG A 431 -10.45 5.92 4.01
C ARG A 431 -9.23 6.69 3.51
N ALA A 432 -8.81 7.68 4.29
CA ALA A 432 -7.46 8.24 4.15
C ALA A 432 -6.42 7.13 4.43
N ARG A 433 -5.47 6.98 3.50
CA ARG A 433 -4.41 5.97 3.60
C ARG A 433 -3.12 6.61 4.08
N THR A 434 -2.40 5.93 4.96
CA THR A 434 -1.02 6.31 5.31
C THR A 434 -0.13 6.14 4.09
N LEU A 435 0.82 7.07 3.90
CA LEU A 435 1.71 7.18 2.73
C LEU A 435 2.71 6.02 2.57
N ASP A 436 2.60 4.97 3.38
CA ASP A 436 3.41 3.76 3.22
C ASP A 436 2.77 2.84 2.17
N ALA A 437 3.07 3.12 0.90
CA ALA A 437 2.58 2.39 -0.28
C ALA A 437 3.07 0.92 -0.37
N ARG A 438 3.70 0.39 0.69
CA ARG A 438 4.16 -1.00 0.79
C ARG A 438 3.12 -1.95 1.38
N GLN A 439 2.02 -1.45 1.96
CA GLN A 439 0.95 -2.30 2.47
C GLN A 439 -0.05 -2.66 1.36
N PRO A 440 -0.27 -3.97 1.06
CA PRO A 440 -1.19 -4.41 0.01
C PRO A 440 -2.62 -3.85 0.15
N SER A 441 -3.13 -3.74 1.39
CA SER A 441 -4.46 -3.20 1.67
C SER A 441 -4.61 -1.73 1.23
N ALA A 442 -3.58 -0.91 1.42
CA ALA A 442 -3.61 0.49 1.00
C ALA A 442 -3.69 0.63 -0.53
N LEU A 443 -2.99 -0.24 -1.28
CA LEU A 443 -3.08 -0.28 -2.74
C LEU A 443 -4.44 -0.78 -3.21
N ASN A 444 -4.97 -1.84 -2.59
CA ASN A 444 -6.29 -2.38 -2.91
C ASN A 444 -7.39 -1.34 -2.72
N GLY A 445 -7.39 -0.63 -1.59
CA GLY A 445 -8.31 0.47 -1.35
C GLY A 445 -8.23 1.55 -2.44
N ALA A 446 -7.02 1.89 -2.90
CA ALA A 446 -6.80 2.88 -3.97
C ALA A 446 -7.43 2.45 -5.29
N LEU A 447 -7.25 1.19 -5.64
CA LEU A 447 -7.82 0.60 -6.85
C LEU A 447 -9.34 0.49 -6.75
N ILE A 448 -9.87 0.08 -5.59
CA ILE A 448 -11.31 0.00 -5.33
C ILE A 448 -11.96 1.37 -5.46
N ASP A 449 -11.38 2.42 -4.87
CA ASP A 449 -11.93 3.78 -4.97
C ASP A 449 -11.94 4.34 -6.40
N ARG A 450 -11.04 3.87 -7.27
CA ARG A 450 -10.99 4.26 -8.68
C ARG A 450 -12.09 3.60 -9.52
N ILE A 451 -12.40 2.34 -9.24
CA ILE A 451 -13.44 1.58 -9.94
C ILE A 451 -14.82 1.80 -9.34
N ALA A 452 -14.89 2.21 -8.07
CA ALA A 452 -16.14 2.50 -7.39
C ALA A 452 -16.88 3.66 -8.09
N SER A 453 -18.17 3.43 -8.27
CA SER A 453 -19.09 4.47 -8.73
C SER A 453 -19.42 5.45 -7.61
N LEU A 454 -19.44 4.98 -6.36
CA LEU A 454 -19.59 5.79 -5.15
C LEU A 454 -18.64 5.29 -4.05
N THR A 455 -18.03 6.22 -3.33
CA THR A 455 -17.20 5.96 -2.15
C THR A 455 -17.84 6.59 -0.93
N VAL A 456 -18.11 5.80 0.11
CA VAL A 456 -18.65 6.27 1.39
C VAL A 456 -17.53 6.43 2.40
N THR A 457 -17.47 7.59 3.05
CA THR A 457 -16.44 7.96 4.04
C THR A 457 -17.08 8.33 5.38
N SER A 458 -16.29 8.26 6.46
CA SER A 458 -16.70 8.71 7.80
C SER A 458 -16.16 10.11 8.14
N ARG A 459 -14.91 10.41 7.77
CA ARG A 459 -14.22 11.64 8.18
C ARG A 459 -14.10 12.64 7.03
N VAL A 460 -13.98 13.92 7.40
CA VAL A 460 -13.75 15.00 6.42
C VAL A 460 -12.34 14.90 5.82
N SER A 461 -11.36 14.47 6.63
CA SER A 461 -9.98 14.25 6.18
C SER A 461 -9.86 13.22 5.05
N ASP A 462 -10.78 12.25 4.97
CA ASP A 462 -10.81 11.25 3.90
C ASP A 462 -11.08 11.90 2.55
N HIS A 463 -11.91 12.95 2.49
CA HIS A 463 -12.24 13.65 1.25
C HIS A 463 -11.01 14.34 0.64
N ALA A 464 -10.16 14.94 1.48
CA ALA A 464 -8.93 15.58 1.02
C ALA A 464 -7.96 14.55 0.42
N THR A 465 -7.93 13.33 0.95
CA THR A 465 -7.10 12.24 0.41
C THR A 465 -7.65 11.73 -0.91
N LEU A 466 -8.94 11.38 -0.96
CA LEU A 466 -9.59 10.93 -2.19
C LEU A 466 -9.53 11.99 -3.31
N SER A 467 -9.61 13.28 -2.96
CA SER A 467 -9.45 14.38 -3.91
C SER A 467 -8.02 14.49 -4.47
N ARG A 468 -6.99 14.33 -3.62
CA ARG A 468 -5.58 14.27 -4.07
C ARG A 468 -5.32 13.06 -4.96
N GLU A 469 -6.01 11.97 -4.69
CA GLU A 469 -6.04 10.79 -5.53
C GLU A 469 -6.96 10.96 -6.75
N GLY A 470 -7.47 12.15 -7.07
CA GLY A 470 -8.24 12.41 -8.28
C GLY A 470 -9.57 11.66 -8.36
N ILE A 471 -10.17 11.29 -7.22
CA ILE A 471 -11.55 10.82 -7.16
C ILE A 471 -12.48 12.04 -7.22
N PRO A 472 -13.45 12.09 -8.16
CA PRO A 472 -14.36 13.21 -8.28
C PRO A 472 -15.24 13.39 -7.02
N ALA A 473 -15.46 14.63 -6.60
CA ALA A 473 -16.16 14.94 -5.36
C ALA A 473 -17.61 14.42 -5.35
N GLU A 474 -18.27 14.37 -6.51
CA GLU A 474 -19.62 13.84 -6.68
C GLU A 474 -19.75 12.33 -6.40
N ARG A 475 -18.62 11.60 -6.46
CA ARG A 475 -18.56 10.17 -6.11
C ARG A 475 -18.31 9.94 -4.63
N VAL A 476 -17.85 10.95 -3.88
CA VAL A 476 -17.48 10.82 -2.47
C VAL A 476 -18.62 11.29 -1.57
N LEU A 477 -19.10 10.41 -0.70
CA LEU A 477 -20.25 10.64 0.17
C LEU A 477 -19.86 10.48 1.64
N ARG A 478 -20.13 11.49 2.46
CA ARG A 478 -19.94 11.41 3.91
C ARG A 478 -21.20 10.87 4.59
N LEU A 479 -21.29 9.55 4.76
CA LEU A 479 -22.47 8.91 5.40
C LEU A 479 -22.15 8.30 6.77
N GLY A 480 -20.90 8.27 7.19
CA GLY A 480 -20.46 7.66 8.45
C GLY A 480 -19.95 6.22 8.27
N SER A 481 -19.51 5.60 9.37
CA SER A 481 -19.00 4.22 9.35
C SER A 481 -20.08 3.23 9.79
N LEU A 482 -20.15 2.09 9.10
CA LEU A 482 -20.97 0.94 9.52
C LEU A 482 -20.46 0.30 10.82
N LEU A 483 -19.18 0.52 11.18
CA LEU A 483 -18.65 0.10 12.47
C LEU A 483 -19.46 0.69 13.63
N SER A 484 -19.94 1.93 13.48
CA SER A 484 -20.75 2.56 14.52
C SER A 484 -22.05 1.79 14.77
N ASN A 485 -22.70 1.27 13.72
CA ASN A 485 -23.87 0.40 13.88
C ASN A 485 -23.52 -0.86 14.68
N VAL A 486 -22.41 -1.52 14.32
CA VAL A 486 -21.96 -2.75 14.97
C VAL A 486 -21.64 -2.53 16.46
N VAL A 487 -20.89 -1.48 16.76
CA VAL A 487 -20.44 -1.17 18.13
C VAL A 487 -21.62 -0.78 19.02
N HIS A 488 -22.56 0.04 18.55
CA HIS A 488 -23.74 0.41 19.34
C HIS A 488 -24.70 -0.76 19.57
N GLN A 489 -24.78 -1.69 18.62
CA GLN A 489 -25.55 -2.91 18.76
C GLN A 489 -24.96 -3.84 19.83
N PHE A 490 -23.65 -4.07 19.79
CA PHE A 490 -22.98 -4.83 20.85
C PHE A 490 -23.06 -4.15 22.21
N ARG A 491 -22.95 -2.81 22.28
CA ARG A 491 -23.10 -2.08 23.54
C ARG A 491 -24.43 -2.38 24.23
N SER A 492 -25.52 -2.56 23.46
CA SER A 492 -26.84 -2.86 24.02
C SER A 492 -26.95 -4.28 24.60
N ALA A 493 -26.08 -5.20 24.16
CA ALA A 493 -26.03 -6.60 24.57
C ALA A 493 -24.70 -6.95 25.29
N ALA A 494 -23.95 -5.93 25.72
CA ALA A 494 -22.62 -6.09 26.28
C ALA A 494 -22.68 -6.74 27.67
N PRO A 495 -21.79 -7.70 27.97
CA PRO A 495 -21.67 -8.24 29.32
C PRO A 495 -21.20 -7.17 30.32
N ALA A 496 -21.43 -7.41 31.61
CA ALA A 496 -20.90 -6.54 32.65
C ALA A 496 -19.37 -6.62 32.65
N VAL A 497 -18.71 -5.47 32.80
CA VAL A 497 -17.24 -5.39 32.71
C VAL A 497 -16.57 -6.19 33.84
N GLU A 498 -17.22 -6.25 35.00
CA GLU A 498 -16.83 -7.07 36.13
C GLU A 498 -16.73 -8.54 35.76
N ASP A 499 -17.71 -9.07 35.03
CA ASP A 499 -17.72 -10.46 34.58
C ASP A 499 -16.59 -10.73 33.58
N ILE A 500 -16.20 -9.73 32.78
CA ILE A 500 -15.06 -9.85 31.85
C ILE A 500 -13.76 -9.98 32.63
N VAL A 501 -13.49 -9.08 33.57
CA VAL A 501 -12.22 -9.09 34.32
C VAL A 501 -12.13 -10.29 35.28
N GLU A 502 -13.24 -10.71 35.88
CA GLU A 502 -13.29 -11.91 36.73
C GLU A 502 -12.99 -13.20 35.96
N ARG A 503 -13.44 -13.31 34.70
CA ARG A 503 -13.11 -14.46 33.83
C ARG A 503 -11.60 -14.63 33.63
N PHE A 504 -10.82 -13.55 33.74
CA PHE A 504 -9.37 -13.57 33.64
C PHE A 504 -8.67 -13.51 35.02
N GLY A 505 -9.40 -13.72 36.12
CA GLY A 505 -8.84 -13.76 37.47
C GLY A 505 -8.46 -12.40 38.04
N ILE A 506 -8.95 -11.30 37.46
CA ILE A 506 -8.65 -9.93 37.88
C ILE A 506 -9.78 -9.45 38.81
N SER A 507 -9.39 -8.76 39.89
CA SER A 507 -10.36 -8.21 40.84
C SER A 507 -11.25 -7.13 40.18
N PRO A 508 -12.60 -7.20 40.33
CA PRO A 508 -13.52 -6.15 39.88
C PRO A 508 -13.23 -4.76 40.44
N ALA A 509 -12.49 -4.68 41.55
CA ALA A 509 -12.12 -3.40 42.16
C ALA A 509 -11.38 -2.48 41.17
N ILE A 510 -10.65 -3.05 40.19
CA ILE A 510 -9.90 -2.27 39.21
C ILE A 510 -10.80 -1.47 38.26
N VAL A 511 -12.00 -1.96 37.97
CA VAL A 511 -12.97 -1.30 37.08
C VAL A 511 -14.01 -0.48 37.83
N ARG A 512 -14.16 -0.70 39.14
CA ARG A 512 -15.09 0.04 40.02
C ARG A 512 -14.50 1.31 40.66
N GLY A 513 -13.22 1.59 40.42
CA GLY A 513 -12.53 2.74 41.02
C GLY A 513 -13.18 4.08 40.63
N THR A 514 -13.15 5.05 41.55
CA THR A 514 -13.74 6.39 41.32
C THR A 514 -13.06 7.19 40.20
N LYS A 515 -11.84 6.81 39.83
CA LYS A 515 -11.08 7.37 38.69
C LYS A 515 -11.43 6.69 37.35
N GLY A 516 -12.26 5.65 37.34
CA GLY A 516 -12.49 4.78 36.19
C GLY A 516 -11.26 3.93 35.85
N PHE A 517 -11.20 3.42 34.62
CA PHE A 517 -10.06 2.68 34.07
C PHE A 517 -9.82 3.08 32.60
N GLY A 518 -8.59 2.91 32.11
CA GLY A 518 -8.24 3.06 30.70
C GLY A 518 -8.09 1.71 30.00
N VAL A 519 -8.26 1.68 28.68
CA VAL A 519 -7.94 0.52 27.84
C VAL A 519 -6.72 0.83 26.98
N ALA A 520 -5.84 -0.13 26.76
CA ALA A 520 -4.68 0.02 25.89
C ALA A 520 -4.55 -1.11 24.85
N THR A 521 -4.09 -0.76 23.64
CA THR A 521 -3.65 -1.66 22.58
C THR A 521 -2.32 -1.17 22.00
N LEU A 522 -1.23 -1.58 22.65
CA LEU A 522 0.13 -1.22 22.26
C LEU A 522 0.87 -2.44 21.74
N ARG A 523 1.55 -2.30 20.60
CA ARG A 523 2.42 -3.30 20.01
C ARG A 523 3.87 -3.05 20.41
N ILE A 524 4.57 -4.13 20.78
CA ILE A 524 6.02 -4.11 20.96
C ILE A 524 6.68 -4.27 19.59
N ALA A 525 7.39 -3.23 19.13
CA ALA A 525 8.13 -3.31 17.88
C ALA A 525 9.25 -4.38 17.99
N ASP A 526 9.34 -5.26 16.98
CA ASP A 526 10.35 -6.33 16.88
C ASP A 526 10.41 -7.34 18.04
N GLY A 527 9.44 -7.33 18.96
CA GLY A 527 9.37 -8.24 20.11
C GLY A 527 10.50 -8.08 21.12
N GLN A 528 11.31 -7.01 21.02
CA GLN A 528 12.45 -6.76 21.91
C GLN A 528 12.11 -5.68 22.94
N LEU A 529 12.17 -6.05 24.21
CA LEU A 529 12.16 -5.11 25.33
C LEU A 529 13.62 -4.74 25.70
N PRO A 530 13.90 -3.49 26.12
CA PRO A 530 12.93 -2.47 26.55
C PRO A 530 12.45 -1.54 25.43
N ASP A 531 11.13 -1.38 25.33
CA ASP A 531 10.49 -0.31 24.55
C ASP A 531 10.35 0.93 25.45
N GLU A 532 10.90 2.07 25.04
CA GLU A 532 10.89 3.31 25.85
C GLU A 532 9.47 3.77 26.23
N ARG A 533 8.45 3.47 25.39
CA ARG A 533 7.04 3.79 25.68
C ARG A 533 6.51 2.96 26.83
N ILE A 534 6.93 1.69 26.89
CA ILE A 534 6.54 0.74 27.93
C ILE A 534 7.21 1.12 29.26
N VAL A 535 8.50 1.48 29.21
CA VAL A 535 9.23 1.96 30.40
C VAL A 535 8.59 3.23 30.95
N ASP A 536 8.19 4.16 30.08
CA ASP A 536 7.47 5.38 30.49
C ASP A 536 6.12 5.07 31.15
N LEU A 537 5.35 4.11 30.62
CA LEU A 537 4.07 3.68 31.22
C LEU A 537 4.26 3.08 32.61
N ILE A 538 5.22 2.15 32.76
CA ILE A 538 5.55 1.52 34.04
C ILE A 538 5.99 2.57 35.07
N GLY A 539 6.83 3.53 34.68
CA GLY A 539 7.35 4.54 35.60
C GLY A 539 6.41 5.73 35.84
N GLY A 540 5.36 5.89 35.05
CA GLY A 540 4.67 7.17 34.89
C GLY A 540 3.20 7.21 35.31
N LEU A 541 2.51 6.08 35.40
CA LEU A 541 1.06 6.07 35.62
C LEU A 541 0.64 6.78 36.92
N GLY A 542 1.28 6.48 38.05
CA GLY A 542 1.10 7.23 39.31
C GLY A 542 -0.37 7.45 39.70
N ASP A 543 -0.84 8.70 39.61
CA ASP A 543 -2.22 9.09 39.95
C ASP A 543 -3.27 8.83 38.86
N LEU A 544 -2.88 8.33 37.69
CA LEU A 544 -3.79 8.05 36.58
C LEU A 544 -4.72 6.85 36.87
N PRO A 545 -5.85 6.71 36.15
CA PRO A 545 -6.68 5.51 36.21
C PRO A 545 -5.87 4.25 35.86
N PRO A 546 -6.18 3.09 36.46
CA PRO A 546 -5.56 1.81 36.10
C PRO A 546 -5.75 1.52 34.60
N LEU A 547 -4.80 0.80 34.01
CA LEU A 547 -4.77 0.52 32.57
C LEU A 547 -5.00 -0.97 32.32
N LEU A 548 -6.07 -1.31 31.59
CA LEU A 548 -6.31 -2.64 31.06
C LEU A 548 -5.70 -2.74 29.67
N TRP A 549 -4.55 -3.40 29.55
CA TRP A 549 -3.83 -3.53 28.29
C TRP A 549 -4.15 -4.86 27.63
N LEU A 550 -4.83 -4.81 26.49
CA LEU A 550 -5.10 -5.97 25.64
C LEU A 550 -3.82 -6.31 24.86
N VAL A 551 -3.26 -7.48 25.13
CA VAL A 551 -2.00 -7.96 24.54
C VAL A 551 -2.24 -9.21 23.69
N ASP A 552 -1.45 -9.36 22.63
CA ASP A 552 -1.34 -10.62 21.91
C ASP A 552 -0.41 -11.60 22.65
N GLY A 553 -0.45 -12.88 22.27
CA GLY A 553 0.36 -13.91 22.96
C GLY A 553 1.86 -13.65 22.88
N ALA A 554 2.34 -13.13 21.74
CA ALA A 554 3.76 -12.80 21.56
C ALA A 554 4.21 -11.67 22.50
N THR A 555 3.37 -10.66 22.70
CA THR A 555 3.59 -9.54 23.62
C THR A 555 3.57 -10.01 25.07
N ASP A 556 2.61 -10.87 25.46
CA ASP A 556 2.57 -11.45 26.81
C ASP A 556 3.84 -12.28 27.09
N ASP A 557 4.26 -13.13 26.14
CA ASP A 557 5.47 -13.93 26.25
C ASP A 557 6.73 -13.07 26.39
N ALA A 558 6.84 -11.99 25.60
CA ALA A 558 7.97 -11.06 25.68
C ALA A 558 8.03 -10.35 27.04
N ILE A 559 6.90 -9.90 27.57
CA ILE A 559 6.80 -9.25 28.88
C ILE A 559 7.21 -10.20 30.00
N ARG A 560 6.74 -11.46 29.95
CA ARG A 560 7.10 -12.48 30.94
C ARG A 560 8.59 -12.84 30.85
N ALA A 561 9.13 -13.00 29.65
CA ALA A 561 10.56 -13.28 29.43
C ALA A 561 11.47 -12.17 29.95
N ALA A 562 11.02 -10.91 29.86
CA ALA A 562 11.74 -9.75 30.39
C ALA A 562 11.60 -9.58 31.93
N GLY A 563 10.77 -10.39 32.60
CA GLY A 563 10.54 -10.29 34.04
C GLY A 563 9.79 -9.04 34.49
N LEU A 564 9.07 -8.38 33.58
CA LEU A 564 8.42 -7.08 33.84
C LEU A 564 6.98 -7.20 34.39
N ALA A 565 6.42 -8.41 34.49
CA ALA A 565 5.03 -8.61 34.94
C ALA A 565 4.71 -7.92 36.28
N ARG A 566 5.60 -8.04 37.28
CA ARG A 566 5.43 -7.36 38.58
C ARG A 566 5.49 -5.84 38.48
N ALA A 567 6.36 -5.32 37.62
CA ALA A 567 6.49 -3.88 37.43
C ALA A 567 5.22 -3.28 36.82
N PHE A 568 4.51 -4.02 35.97
CA PHE A 568 3.20 -3.62 35.46
C PHE A 568 2.12 -3.64 36.55
N GLU A 569 2.06 -4.71 37.36
CA GLU A 569 1.12 -4.79 38.48
C GLU A 569 1.31 -3.62 39.47
N ASP A 570 2.57 -3.33 39.84
CA ASP A 570 2.93 -2.20 40.71
C ASP A 570 2.55 -0.84 40.09
N ALA A 571 2.57 -0.75 38.75
CA ALA A 571 2.18 0.43 38.00
C ALA A 571 0.66 0.53 37.73
N HIS A 572 -0.16 -0.37 38.28
CA HIS A 572 -1.59 -0.48 38.00
C HIS A 572 -1.92 -0.74 36.53
N VAL A 573 -1.04 -1.46 35.83
CA VAL A 573 -1.26 -1.98 34.47
C VAL A 573 -1.58 -3.46 34.56
N VAL A 574 -2.75 -3.84 34.06
CA VAL A 574 -3.19 -5.23 34.03
C VAL A 574 -3.25 -5.71 32.60
N LEU A 575 -2.56 -6.83 32.35
CA LEU A 575 -2.51 -7.47 31.06
C LEU A 575 -3.74 -8.37 30.89
N LEU A 576 -4.44 -8.19 29.78
CA LEU A 576 -5.56 -9.02 29.34
C LEU A 576 -5.21 -9.61 27.97
N PRO A 577 -5.61 -10.85 27.67
CA PRO A 577 -5.47 -11.35 26.30
C PRO A 577 -6.36 -10.54 25.35
N SER A 578 -6.08 -10.67 24.05
CA SER A 578 -6.94 -10.13 23.00
C SER A 578 -8.37 -10.67 23.15
N LEU A 579 -9.35 -9.76 23.17
CA LEU A 579 -10.74 -10.08 23.47
C LEU A 579 -11.58 -10.18 22.21
N ALA A 580 -12.65 -10.97 22.29
CA ALA A 580 -13.72 -10.92 21.32
C ALA A 580 -14.35 -9.52 21.26
N LEU A 581 -14.90 -9.16 20.11
CA LEU A 581 -15.46 -7.82 19.88
C LEU A 581 -16.52 -7.40 20.90
N PRO A 582 -17.46 -8.27 21.35
CA PRO A 582 -18.45 -7.87 22.38
C PRO A 582 -17.79 -7.46 23.70
N ASP A 583 -16.80 -8.23 24.17
CA ASP A 583 -16.06 -7.96 25.40
C ASP A 583 -15.21 -6.70 25.27
N ALA A 584 -14.55 -6.52 24.12
CA ALA A 584 -13.77 -5.31 23.82
C ALA A 584 -14.66 -4.05 23.79
N VAL A 585 -15.85 -4.12 23.18
CA VAL A 585 -16.83 -3.03 23.15
C VAL A 585 -17.36 -2.72 24.55
N ALA A 586 -17.62 -3.74 25.37
CA ALA A 586 -18.07 -3.58 26.75
C ALA A 586 -17.03 -2.85 27.60
N LEU A 587 -15.76 -3.27 27.55
CA LEU A 587 -14.66 -2.59 28.22
C LEU A 587 -14.51 -1.16 27.76
N LEU A 588 -14.45 -0.95 26.44
CA LEU A 588 -14.25 0.36 25.85
C LEU A 588 -15.39 1.32 26.21
N SER A 589 -16.65 0.87 26.17
CA SER A 589 -17.83 1.68 26.50
C SER A 589 -17.86 2.18 27.95
N ASN A 590 -17.14 1.50 28.86
CA ASN A 590 -17.06 1.84 30.27
C ASN A 590 -15.69 2.44 30.66
N SER A 591 -14.77 2.56 29.70
CA SER A 591 -13.44 3.11 29.93
C SER A 591 -13.45 4.64 29.92
N ALA A 592 -12.51 5.24 30.63
CA ALA A 592 -12.27 6.68 30.61
C ALA A 592 -11.56 7.11 29.31
N PHE A 593 -10.70 6.26 28.77
CA PHE A 593 -9.95 6.50 27.54
C PHE A 593 -9.42 5.20 26.91
N LEU A 594 -9.09 5.29 25.62
CA LEU A 594 -8.31 4.32 24.86
C LEU A 594 -6.92 4.89 24.57
N LEU A 595 -5.90 4.06 24.73
CA LEU A 595 -4.51 4.31 24.33
C LEU A 595 -4.11 3.29 23.25
N CYS A 596 -3.80 3.71 22.04
CA CYS A 596 -3.42 2.79 20.96
C CYS A 596 -2.24 3.32 20.15
N ASP A 597 -1.51 2.47 19.43
CA ASP A 597 -0.42 2.90 18.53
C ASP A 597 -0.82 2.87 17.04
N SER A 598 -1.63 1.89 16.65
CA SER A 598 -1.95 1.59 15.26
C SER A 598 -3.16 0.67 15.09
N ASP A 599 -3.78 0.19 16.18
CA ASP A 599 -5.07 -0.52 16.13
C ASP A 599 -6.21 0.46 15.82
N ARG A 600 -6.39 0.69 14.52
CA ARG A 600 -7.40 1.61 13.99
C ARG A 600 -8.82 1.10 14.19
N HIS A 601 -9.05 -0.20 14.40
CA HIS A 601 -10.39 -0.74 14.59
C HIS A 601 -10.96 -0.34 15.96
N LEU A 602 -10.15 -0.49 17.02
CA LEU A 602 -10.54 -0.03 18.34
C LEU A 602 -10.56 1.50 18.46
N ALA A 603 -9.68 2.20 17.74
CA ALA A 603 -9.73 3.67 17.66
C ALA A 603 -11.04 4.16 17.00
N ASP A 604 -11.43 3.56 15.87
CA ASP A 604 -12.69 3.87 15.18
C ASP A 604 -13.91 3.49 16.07
N ALA A 605 -13.82 2.40 16.85
CA ALA A 605 -14.86 2.02 17.81
C ALA A 605 -14.94 2.99 19.00
N ALA A 606 -13.82 3.50 19.50
CA ALA A 606 -13.77 4.52 20.55
C ALA A 606 -14.42 5.81 20.09
N GLU A 607 -14.15 6.24 18.85
CA GLU A 607 -14.81 7.38 18.23
C GLU A 607 -16.33 7.17 18.15
N ALA A 608 -16.78 5.99 17.72
CA ALA A 608 -18.21 5.66 17.68
C ALA A 608 -18.87 5.72 19.06
N LEU A 609 -18.19 5.25 20.11
CA LEU A 609 -18.68 5.25 21.49
C LEU A 609 -18.52 6.61 22.21
N ASN A 610 -17.89 7.59 21.56
CA ASN A 610 -17.52 8.87 22.15
C ASN A 610 -16.59 8.72 23.38
N VAL A 611 -15.65 7.78 23.28
CA VAL A 611 -14.57 7.54 24.24
C VAL A 611 -13.34 8.31 23.79
N ALA A 612 -12.62 8.94 24.73
CA ALA A 612 -11.39 9.66 24.40
C ALA A 612 -10.33 8.67 23.90
N CYS A 613 -9.70 8.96 22.75
CA CYS A 613 -8.71 8.07 22.15
C CYS A 613 -7.39 8.84 21.97
N LEU A 614 -6.30 8.23 22.41
CA LEU A 614 -4.94 8.72 22.24
C LEU A 614 -4.15 7.75 21.37
N GLU A 615 -3.91 8.15 20.12
CA GLU A 615 -3.00 7.46 19.20
C GLU A 615 -1.55 7.89 19.49
N LEU A 616 -0.71 6.94 19.88
CA LEU A 616 0.72 7.12 20.11
C LEU A 616 1.47 7.02 18.77
N GLY A 617 1.88 8.18 18.23
CA GLY A 617 2.86 8.24 17.14
C GLY A 617 4.27 7.84 17.59
N THR A 618 5.24 7.84 16.67
CA THR A 618 6.62 7.38 16.89
C THR A 618 7.52 8.33 17.71
N ALA A 619 6.99 9.37 18.36
CA ALA A 619 7.80 10.22 19.24
C ALA A 619 6.94 10.96 20.30
N GLY A 620 6.96 10.47 21.55
CA GLY A 620 6.41 11.15 22.73
C GLY A 620 6.27 10.24 23.95
N SER A 621 6.29 10.80 25.16
CA SER A 621 6.00 10.09 26.43
C SER A 621 4.49 9.79 26.54
N PRO A 622 4.05 8.51 26.55
CA PRO A 622 2.65 8.13 26.72
C PRO A 622 2.01 8.73 27.97
N THR A 623 2.72 8.70 29.10
CA THR A 623 2.23 9.21 30.38
C THR A 623 1.94 10.69 30.33
N LYS A 624 2.82 11.49 29.72
CA LYS A 624 2.63 12.94 29.61
C LYS A 624 1.38 13.27 28.78
N ALA A 625 1.16 12.52 27.71
CA ALA A 625 -0.02 12.68 26.85
C ALA A 625 -1.30 12.25 27.59
N LEU A 626 -1.28 11.13 28.31
CA LEU A 626 -2.38 10.67 29.16
C LEU A 626 -2.77 11.70 30.22
N ARG A 627 -1.79 12.26 30.96
CA ARG A 627 -2.06 13.30 31.97
C ARG A 627 -2.72 14.53 31.38
N LYS A 628 -2.30 14.96 30.19
CA LYS A 628 -2.92 16.09 29.49
C LYS A 628 -4.36 15.79 29.07
N MET A 629 -4.63 14.57 28.61
CA MET A 629 -5.97 14.12 28.23
C MET A 629 -6.92 14.04 29.42
N VAL A 630 -6.47 13.44 30.53
CA VAL A 630 -7.24 13.30 31.77
C VAL A 630 -7.46 14.66 32.47
N ALA A 631 -6.52 15.60 32.37
CA ALA A 631 -6.63 16.94 32.96
C ALA A 631 -7.59 17.91 32.24
N GLY A 632 -8.44 17.43 31.33
CA GLY A 632 -9.53 18.23 30.74
C GLY A 632 -9.22 18.88 29.39
N HIS A 633 -8.14 18.46 28.69
CA HIS A 633 -7.99 18.72 27.26
C HIS A 633 -8.27 17.43 26.48
N PRO A 634 -9.53 16.98 26.35
CA PRO A 634 -9.80 15.83 25.52
C PRO A 634 -9.39 16.20 24.11
N HIS A 635 -8.31 15.61 23.62
CA HIS A 635 -8.18 15.35 22.19
C HIS A 635 -9.32 14.38 21.87
N ARG A 636 -10.54 14.91 21.70
CA ARG A 636 -11.59 14.19 21.00
C ARG A 636 -10.98 13.91 19.63
N ALA A 637 -10.88 12.63 19.26
CA ALA A 637 -10.52 12.24 17.91
C ALA A 637 -11.32 13.14 16.96
N SER A 638 -10.60 13.91 16.15
CA SER A 638 -11.16 15.04 15.44
C SER A 638 -12.23 14.61 14.43
N GLY A 639 -13.50 14.87 14.73
CA GLY A 639 -14.48 15.26 13.72
C GLY A 639 -15.58 14.28 13.29
N GLY A 640 -15.82 13.16 13.97
CA GLY A 640 -17.02 12.33 13.76
C GLY A 640 -18.29 12.97 14.33
N PRO A 641 -19.46 12.90 13.65
CA PRO A 641 -20.73 13.25 14.30
C PRO A 641 -21.03 12.28 15.44
N ALA A 642 -21.64 12.76 16.53
CA ALA A 642 -22.15 11.89 17.59
C ALA A 642 -23.13 10.85 17.00
N TRP A 643 -23.15 9.64 17.56
CA TRP A 643 -24.02 8.57 17.11
C TRP A 643 -25.48 9.03 17.02
N ASP A 644 -26.02 9.00 15.80
CA ASP A 644 -27.39 9.43 15.48
C ASP A 644 -28.29 8.26 15.06
N GLY A 645 -27.83 7.02 15.24
CA GLY A 645 -28.57 5.83 14.80
C GLY A 645 -28.52 5.56 13.29
N GLY A 646 -27.80 6.36 12.51
CA GLY A 646 -28.11 6.56 11.10
C GLY A 646 -27.14 6.10 10.01
N PRO A 647 -25.88 5.66 10.20
CA PRO A 647 -24.99 5.33 9.07
C PRO A 647 -25.55 4.22 8.17
N GLY A 648 -25.90 3.06 8.74
CA GLY A 648 -26.54 1.96 8.00
C GLY A 648 -27.79 2.39 7.22
N ARG A 649 -28.68 3.17 7.87
CA ARG A 649 -29.89 3.70 7.23
C ARG A 649 -29.58 4.70 6.11
N ARG A 650 -28.63 5.63 6.31
CA ARG A 650 -28.21 6.60 5.29
C ARG A 650 -27.59 5.92 4.08
N ILE A 651 -26.76 4.89 4.30
CA ILE A 651 -26.17 4.09 3.22
C ILE A 651 -27.27 3.34 2.48
N ALA A 652 -28.17 2.65 3.19
CA ALA A 652 -29.32 1.97 2.57
C ALA A 652 -30.21 2.93 1.76
N ASP A 653 -30.57 4.09 2.31
CA ASP A 653 -31.36 5.12 1.63
C ASP A 653 -30.64 5.68 0.40
N ARG A 654 -29.31 5.80 0.45
CA ARG A 654 -28.52 6.22 -0.70
C ARG A 654 -28.51 5.15 -1.78
N ILE A 655 -28.35 3.87 -1.42
CA ILE A 655 -28.39 2.74 -2.36
C ILE A 655 -29.75 2.70 -3.07
N ARG A 656 -30.87 2.83 -2.32
CA ARG A 656 -32.23 2.88 -2.89
C ARG A 656 -32.42 3.98 -3.94
N ARG A 657 -31.83 5.16 -3.72
CA ARG A 657 -31.90 6.28 -4.68
C ARG A 657 -30.91 6.16 -5.84
N TRP A 658 -29.86 5.37 -5.66
CA TRP A 658 -28.76 5.28 -6.60
C TRP A 658 -29.00 4.20 -7.66
N VAL A 659 -29.63 3.10 -7.26
CA VAL A 659 -29.93 1.99 -8.15
C VAL A 659 -31.37 2.11 -8.65
N PRO A 660 -31.62 2.07 -9.98
CA PRO A 660 -32.98 2.12 -10.52
C PRO A 660 -33.86 0.95 -10.03
N SER A 661 -35.12 1.28 -9.73
CA SER A 661 -36.17 0.41 -9.16
C SER A 661 -36.63 -0.75 -10.05
#